data_AF-A0A438GKQ2-F1
#
_entry.id   AF-A0A438GKQ2-F1
#
_cell.length_a   1.000
_cell.length_b   1.000
_cell.length_c   1.000
_cell.angle_alpha   90.00
_cell.angle_beta   90.00
_cell.angle_gamma   90.00
#
_symmetry.space_group_name_H-M   'P 1'
#
loop_
_entity.id
_entity.type
_entity.pdbx_description
1 polymer ?
#
loop_
_entity_poly.entity_id
_entity_poly.type
_entity_poly.pdbx_seq_one_letter_code
_entity_poly.pdbx_strand_id
1 'polypeptide(L)'
;MDCVSPILDVATCLWDCTAKRAVYIRKLEENLKSLESSTEELRNLSEDVMGRVEREEQLQSRRTHEVDGWLRAVQAMEAEVEEILQNGDQEIQQKCLGTCPKNCRSSYKLGKIVRRKIDAVTELKGKGHFDFVAHSLPCAPVDERPMGKTMGLDLMFEKVRRCLEDEQVRSIGLYGIGGVGKTTLLQKINNEYFGKRNDFDVVMWIVVSKPINIGNIQDVILNKLTAPDDKWKNRSKEEKAAEICKLLKSKNFVILLDDMWDRLNLLEVGIPDLSDQTKSKVVLTTRSERVCDEMEVHKRMKVECLTRDEAFSLFRDKVGENILNSHPDIKRLAKIVVEECKGLPLALIVIGRAMASRKTPQEWEQAIQVLKSYPAKFSGMGDQVFPILKFSYDHLDNDTTKSCFLYCSLFPEDHKIWIEDLIDLWIGEGFMDKFVDIYEARNQGEEIIRSLKLACLLEGGVSEHTCKMHDVIRDMALWLSCDYGEEKHKSFVLDHGQLIEAYETVKWKEAQRISLWYSNINEGLSLSPCFLNLRTLILRNSNMKSLPIGFFQFMPVIRVLDLSYNANLVELPLEICRLESLEFLNLARTGVGVLAIPELDKYHVTYNPSCSKISHLLDAAEVRTTFSDGQLPRFAGGGVATFNFAKTHCA
;
A
#
# COMPACT_ATOMS: atom_id res chain seq x y z
N MET A 1 -72.04 78.79 -49.34
CA MET A 1 -70.75 78.41 -48.75
C MET A 1 -70.98 77.10 -48.02
N ASP A 2 -70.72 75.94 -48.64
CA ASP A 2 -70.89 74.64 -47.97
C ASP A 2 -69.92 73.59 -48.56
N CYS A 3 -68.63 73.93 -48.62
CA CYS A 3 -67.57 72.97 -48.96
C CYS A 3 -66.53 72.81 -47.84
N VAL A 4 -66.68 73.49 -46.69
CA VAL A 4 -65.60 73.60 -45.70
C VAL A 4 -65.63 72.47 -44.66
N SER A 5 -66.80 71.94 -44.31
CA SER A 5 -66.96 70.89 -43.28
C SER A 5 -66.42 69.50 -43.69
N PRO A 6 -66.71 68.96 -44.89
CA PRO A 6 -66.15 67.67 -45.30
C PRO A 6 -64.62 67.70 -45.48
N ILE A 7 -64.08 68.86 -45.88
CA ILE A 7 -62.63 69.06 -46.04
C ILE A 7 -61.95 69.14 -44.67
N LEU A 8 -62.59 69.77 -43.67
CA LEU A 8 -62.09 69.81 -42.30
C LEU A 8 -62.07 68.43 -41.63
N ASP A 9 -63.10 67.59 -41.85
CA ASP A 9 -63.17 66.23 -41.28
C ASP A 9 -62.17 65.26 -41.94
N VAL A 10 -61.96 65.40 -43.26
CA VAL A 10 -60.90 64.67 -43.96
C VAL A 10 -59.52 65.16 -43.52
N ALA A 11 -59.35 66.46 -43.30
CA ALA A 11 -58.10 67.04 -42.82
C ALA A 11 -57.77 66.63 -41.37
N THR A 12 -58.76 66.57 -40.46
CA THR A 12 -58.56 66.09 -39.09
C THR A 12 -58.28 64.58 -39.05
N CYS A 13 -58.95 63.77 -39.86
CA CYS A 13 -58.68 62.33 -39.95
C CYS A 13 -57.31 62.02 -40.59
N LEU A 14 -56.92 62.77 -41.63
CA LEU A 14 -55.59 62.72 -42.22
C LEU A 14 -54.52 63.23 -41.24
N TRP A 15 -54.82 64.27 -40.45
CA TRP A 15 -53.94 64.79 -39.40
C TRP A 15 -53.74 63.78 -38.28
N ASP A 16 -54.78 63.08 -37.82
CA ASP A 16 -54.65 62.02 -36.81
C ASP A 16 -53.88 60.80 -37.34
N CYS A 17 -54.09 60.43 -38.61
CA CYS A 17 -53.33 59.36 -39.26
C CYS A 17 -51.86 59.72 -39.49
N THR A 18 -51.57 60.97 -39.85
CA THR A 18 -50.20 61.47 -40.04
C THR A 18 -49.50 61.78 -38.72
N ALA A 19 -50.21 62.24 -37.69
CA ALA A 19 -49.70 62.47 -36.34
C ALA A 19 -49.27 61.15 -35.69
N LYS A 20 -50.06 60.08 -35.80
CA LYS A 20 -49.67 58.73 -35.33
C LYS A 20 -48.42 58.20 -36.03
N ARG A 21 -48.20 58.54 -37.31
CA ARG A 21 -46.99 58.18 -38.06
C ARG A 21 -45.80 59.09 -37.74
N ALA A 22 -46.03 60.36 -37.46
CA ALA A 22 -45.03 61.35 -37.12
C ALA A 22 -44.35 61.06 -35.76
N VAL A 23 -45.02 60.37 -34.84
CA VAL A 23 -44.44 59.93 -33.55
C VAL A 23 -43.23 59.02 -33.76
N TYR A 24 -43.29 58.09 -34.73
CA TYR A 24 -42.17 57.19 -35.02
C TYR A 24 -40.95 57.91 -35.61
N ILE A 25 -41.19 59.01 -36.33
CA ILE A 25 -40.14 59.83 -36.95
C ILE A 25 -39.54 60.78 -35.92
N ARG A 26 -40.36 61.48 -35.14
CA ARG A 26 -39.91 62.43 -34.12
C ARG A 26 -39.16 61.76 -32.97
N LYS A 27 -39.55 60.54 -32.61
CA LYS A 27 -38.92 59.75 -31.54
C LYS A 27 -37.86 58.77 -32.05
N LEU A 28 -37.47 58.83 -33.33
CA LEU A 28 -36.53 57.86 -33.90
C LEU A 28 -35.19 57.89 -33.18
N GLU A 29 -34.63 59.07 -32.92
CA GLU A 29 -33.36 59.24 -32.20
C GLU A 29 -33.45 58.73 -30.75
N GLU A 30 -34.54 59.04 -30.05
CA GLU A 30 -34.80 58.52 -28.69
C GLU A 30 -34.94 57.00 -28.67
N ASN A 31 -35.66 56.43 -29.65
CA ASN A 31 -35.86 54.99 -29.75
C ASN A 31 -34.56 54.26 -30.13
N LEU A 32 -33.69 54.84 -30.96
CA LEU A 32 -32.38 54.26 -31.29
C LEU A 32 -31.47 54.22 -30.05
N LYS A 33 -31.41 55.31 -29.27
CA LYS A 33 -30.71 55.33 -27.97
C LYS A 33 -31.29 54.31 -26.98
N SER A 34 -32.61 54.16 -26.95
CA SER A 34 -33.27 53.16 -26.12
C SER A 34 -32.96 51.73 -26.56
N LEU A 35 -32.85 51.48 -27.87
CA LEU A 35 -32.49 50.18 -28.42
C LEU A 35 -31.04 49.84 -28.09
N GLU A 36 -30.12 50.78 -28.27
CA GLU A 36 -28.71 50.66 -27.90
C GLU A 36 -28.56 50.33 -26.41
N SER A 37 -29.18 51.14 -25.53
CA SER A 37 -29.16 50.91 -24.08
C SER A 37 -29.73 49.54 -23.69
N SER A 38 -30.87 49.14 -24.27
CA SER A 38 -31.49 47.85 -23.95
C SER A 38 -30.67 46.66 -24.47
N THR A 39 -29.93 46.84 -25.56
CA THR A 39 -29.05 45.82 -26.13
C THR A 39 -27.78 45.68 -25.29
N GLU A 40 -27.23 46.79 -24.79
CA GLU A 40 -26.12 46.77 -23.84
C GLU A 40 -26.47 46.04 -22.54
N GLU A 41 -27.69 46.26 -22.01
CA GLU A 41 -28.17 45.50 -20.85
C GLU A 41 -28.32 44.00 -21.14
N LEU A 42 -28.74 43.63 -22.36
CA LEU A 42 -28.81 42.23 -22.78
C LEU A 42 -27.40 41.62 -22.92
N ARG A 43 -26.44 42.38 -23.45
CA ARG A 43 -25.04 41.98 -23.57
C ARG A 43 -24.41 41.70 -22.21
N ASN A 44 -24.58 42.62 -21.26
CA ASN A 44 -24.10 42.44 -19.88
C ASN A 44 -24.70 41.18 -19.23
N LEU A 45 -26.01 40.95 -19.40
CA LEU A 45 -26.67 39.74 -18.90
C LEU A 45 -26.11 38.47 -19.58
N SER A 46 -25.82 38.52 -20.88
CA SER A 46 -25.22 37.43 -21.63
C SER A 46 -23.80 37.12 -21.16
N GLU A 47 -22.99 38.15 -20.89
CA GLU A 47 -21.66 38.01 -20.31
C GLU A 47 -21.71 37.39 -18.90
N ASP A 48 -22.67 37.78 -18.06
CA ASP A 48 -22.88 37.18 -16.73
C ASP A 48 -23.25 35.69 -16.82
N VAL A 49 -24.17 35.35 -17.73
CA VAL A 49 -24.58 33.95 -17.98
C VAL A 49 -23.41 33.14 -18.54
N MET A 50 -22.65 33.69 -19.48
CA MET A 50 -21.46 33.05 -20.04
C MET A 50 -20.42 32.81 -18.95
N GLY A 51 -20.16 33.79 -18.09
CA GLY A 51 -19.23 33.65 -16.97
C GLY A 51 -19.67 32.56 -15.98
N ARG A 52 -20.98 32.36 -15.77
CA ARG A 52 -21.49 31.21 -15.01
C ARG A 52 -21.23 29.89 -15.73
N VAL A 53 -21.48 29.83 -17.05
CA VAL A 53 -21.24 28.62 -17.85
C VAL A 53 -19.76 28.24 -17.85
N GLU A 54 -18.85 29.19 -18.04
CA GLU A 54 -17.41 28.93 -18.05
C GLU A 54 -16.93 28.36 -16.72
N ARG A 55 -17.46 28.84 -15.58
CA ARG A 55 -17.17 28.27 -14.26
C ARG A 55 -17.64 26.81 -14.14
N GLU A 56 -18.84 26.51 -14.63
CA GLU A 56 -19.39 25.16 -14.59
C GLU A 56 -18.66 24.19 -15.55
N GLU A 57 -18.27 24.65 -16.74
CA GLU A 57 -17.54 23.84 -17.72
C GLU A 57 -16.11 23.52 -17.26
N GLN A 58 -15.47 24.41 -16.48
CA GLN A 58 -14.23 24.10 -15.77
C GLN A 58 -14.38 22.95 -14.77
N LEU A 59 -15.59 22.72 -14.23
CA LEU A 59 -15.92 21.64 -13.31
C LEU A 59 -16.43 20.37 -14.04
N GLN A 60 -16.10 20.21 -15.32
CA GLN A 60 -16.54 19.09 -16.16
C GLN A 60 -18.08 18.98 -16.29
N SER A 61 -18.80 20.11 -16.24
CA SER A 61 -20.20 20.16 -16.63
C SER A 61 -20.34 20.50 -18.12
N ARG A 62 -21.50 20.20 -18.69
CA ARG A 62 -21.88 20.60 -20.06
C ARG A 62 -23.01 21.61 -20.00
N ARG A 63 -22.86 22.75 -20.68
CA ARG A 63 -23.93 23.76 -20.78
C ARG A 63 -25.25 23.16 -21.29
N THR A 64 -26.37 23.65 -20.75
CA THR A 64 -27.68 23.18 -21.18
C THR A 64 -28.00 23.64 -22.60
N HIS A 65 -28.88 22.90 -23.28
CA HIS A 65 -29.32 23.28 -24.63
C HIS A 65 -30.09 24.61 -24.64
N GLU A 66 -30.83 24.92 -23.57
CA GLU A 66 -31.56 26.17 -23.43
C GLU A 66 -30.64 27.38 -23.35
N VAL A 67 -29.57 27.28 -22.55
CA VAL A 67 -28.57 28.35 -22.41
C VAL A 67 -27.77 28.53 -23.70
N ASP A 68 -27.34 27.45 -24.35
CA ASP A 68 -26.64 27.53 -25.65
C ASP A 68 -27.53 28.18 -26.73
N GLY A 69 -28.80 27.79 -26.80
CA GLY A 69 -29.77 28.40 -27.72
C GLY A 69 -30.00 29.88 -27.46
N TRP A 70 -30.11 30.28 -26.19
CA TRP A 70 -30.30 31.68 -25.81
C TRP A 70 -29.07 32.54 -26.11
N LEU A 71 -27.86 32.08 -25.81
CA LEU A 71 -26.62 32.79 -26.11
C LEU A 71 -26.44 33.04 -27.61
N ARG A 72 -26.76 32.04 -28.45
CA ARG A 72 -26.77 32.21 -29.91
C ARG A 72 -27.80 33.22 -30.39
N ALA A 73 -28.99 33.23 -29.76
CA ALA A 73 -30.02 34.21 -30.07
C ALA A 73 -29.61 35.64 -29.68
N VAL A 74 -28.87 35.82 -28.58
CA VAL A 74 -28.29 37.12 -28.20
C VAL A 74 -27.29 37.59 -29.25
N GLN A 75 -26.34 36.75 -29.66
CA GLN A 75 -25.35 37.10 -30.68
C GLN A 75 -26.00 37.50 -32.02
N ALA A 76 -27.04 36.76 -32.45
CA ALA A 76 -27.79 37.11 -33.65
C ALA A 76 -28.53 38.45 -33.47
N MET A 77 -29.12 38.69 -32.30
CA MET A 77 -29.83 39.94 -31.99
C MET A 77 -28.89 41.14 -32.00
N GLU A 78 -27.68 41.01 -31.44
CA GLU A 78 -26.66 42.07 -31.43
C GLU A 78 -26.24 42.46 -32.86
N ALA A 79 -25.98 41.48 -33.72
CA ALA A 79 -25.63 41.73 -35.13
C ALA A 79 -26.77 42.44 -35.89
N GLU A 80 -28.02 42.03 -35.66
CA GLU A 80 -29.19 42.68 -36.26
C GLU A 80 -29.40 44.11 -35.73
N VAL A 81 -29.12 44.36 -34.45
CA VAL A 81 -29.21 45.71 -33.86
C VAL A 81 -28.12 46.62 -34.41
N GLU A 82 -26.88 46.12 -34.57
CA GLU A 82 -25.77 46.88 -35.13
C GLU A 82 -26.10 47.40 -36.54
N GLU A 83 -26.68 46.55 -37.40
CA GLU A 83 -27.13 46.97 -38.74
C GLU A 83 -28.22 48.05 -38.66
N ILE A 84 -29.16 47.94 -37.71
CA ILE A 84 -30.22 48.93 -37.50
C ILE A 84 -29.67 50.27 -37.01
N LEU A 85 -28.69 50.25 -36.09
CA LEU A 85 -28.04 51.45 -35.58
C LEU A 85 -27.26 52.18 -36.69
N GLN A 86 -26.46 51.45 -37.49
CA GLN A 86 -25.74 52.01 -38.63
C GLN A 86 -26.69 52.66 -39.66
N ASN A 87 -27.81 52.00 -39.98
CA ASN A 87 -28.84 52.54 -40.86
C ASN A 87 -29.54 53.77 -40.24
N GLY A 88 -29.73 53.78 -38.93
CA GLY A 88 -30.30 54.90 -38.18
C GLY A 88 -29.41 56.14 -38.19
N ASP A 89 -28.11 55.98 -37.97
CA ASP A 89 -27.16 57.08 -37.99
C ASP A 89 -27.06 57.73 -39.37
N GLN A 90 -27.06 56.92 -40.44
CA GLN A 90 -27.09 57.42 -41.81
C GLN A 90 -28.37 58.23 -42.11
N GLU A 91 -29.53 57.77 -41.64
CA GLU A 91 -30.81 58.48 -41.79
C GLU A 91 -30.88 59.78 -40.95
N ILE A 92 -30.30 59.79 -39.74
CA ILE A 92 -30.24 60.98 -38.88
C ILE A 92 -29.28 62.04 -39.44
N GLN A 93 -28.19 61.64 -40.10
CA GLN A 93 -27.22 62.56 -40.71
C GLN A 93 -27.75 63.23 -42.00
N GLN A 94 -28.76 62.67 -42.66
CA GLN A 94 -29.37 63.23 -43.89
C GLN A 94 -30.46 64.31 -43.62
N LYS A 95 -30.17 65.30 -42.76
CA LYS A 95 -31.08 66.43 -42.48
C LYS A 95 -31.10 67.47 -43.61
N CYS A 96 -32.27 68.05 -43.90
CA CYS A 96 -32.40 69.31 -44.66
C CYS A 96 -32.46 70.51 -43.70
N LEU A 97 -32.23 71.73 -44.21
CA LEU A 97 -32.36 72.99 -43.46
C LEU A 97 -33.82 73.20 -43.00
N GLY A 98 -34.15 72.62 -41.84
CA GLY A 98 -35.50 72.56 -41.26
C GLY A 98 -35.80 71.14 -40.74
N THR A 99 -36.44 71.05 -39.58
CA THR A 99 -36.62 69.87 -38.70
C THR A 99 -37.43 68.69 -39.28
N CYS A 100 -37.23 68.32 -40.54
CA CYS A 100 -37.85 67.17 -41.19
C CYS A 100 -36.80 66.32 -41.94
N PRO A 101 -36.83 64.97 -41.81
CA PRO A 101 -35.96 64.08 -42.58
C PRO A 101 -36.20 64.23 -44.09
N LYS A 102 -35.17 64.04 -44.91
CA LYS A 102 -35.27 64.07 -46.39
C LYS A 102 -36.31 63.08 -46.95
N ASN A 103 -36.63 62.01 -46.23
CA ASN A 103 -37.52 60.95 -46.70
C ASN A 103 -38.40 60.39 -45.56
N CYS A 104 -39.50 61.08 -45.21
CA CYS A 104 -40.41 60.70 -44.13
C CYS A 104 -40.92 59.23 -44.18
N ARG A 105 -40.90 58.60 -45.36
CA ARG A 105 -41.32 57.20 -45.53
C ARG A 105 -40.24 56.21 -45.07
N SER A 106 -38.96 56.48 -45.28
CA SER A 106 -37.86 55.62 -44.81
C SER A 106 -37.70 55.73 -43.30
N SER A 107 -37.69 56.95 -42.75
CA SER A 107 -37.59 57.16 -41.30
C SER A 107 -38.80 56.59 -40.53
N TYR A 108 -40.01 56.61 -41.11
CA TYR A 108 -41.17 55.92 -40.52
C TYR A 108 -41.01 54.39 -40.52
N LYS A 109 -40.53 53.80 -41.62
CA LYS A 109 -40.28 52.36 -41.71
C LYS A 109 -39.21 51.94 -40.70
N LEU A 110 -38.11 52.69 -40.62
CA LEU A 110 -37.03 52.43 -39.68
C LEU A 110 -37.51 52.57 -38.23
N GLY A 111 -38.23 53.63 -37.88
CA GLY A 111 -38.79 53.80 -36.53
C GLY A 111 -39.73 52.67 -36.11
N LYS A 112 -40.45 52.06 -37.05
CA LYS A 112 -41.27 50.86 -36.79
C LYS A 112 -40.40 49.61 -36.57
N ILE A 113 -39.30 49.47 -37.30
CA ILE A 113 -38.33 48.38 -37.13
C ILE A 113 -37.64 48.48 -35.76
N VAL A 114 -37.14 49.67 -35.41
CA VAL A 114 -36.51 49.94 -34.11
C VAL A 114 -37.45 49.61 -32.95
N ARG A 115 -38.71 50.08 -33.01
CA ARG A 115 -39.72 49.77 -31.98
C ARG A 115 -39.92 48.27 -31.78
N ARG A 116 -40.10 47.52 -32.87
CA ARG A 116 -40.25 46.06 -32.83
C ARG A 116 -39.00 45.37 -32.30
N LYS A 117 -37.83 45.90 -32.62
CA LYS A 117 -36.55 45.34 -32.16
C LYS A 117 -36.36 45.56 -30.66
N ILE A 118 -36.76 46.72 -30.11
CA ILE A 118 -36.78 46.96 -28.65
C ILE A 118 -37.65 45.92 -27.94
N ASP A 119 -38.86 45.67 -28.46
CA ASP A 119 -39.76 44.66 -27.89
C ASP A 119 -39.13 43.26 -27.91
N ALA A 120 -38.47 42.90 -29.03
CA ALA A 120 -37.79 41.61 -29.19
C ALA A 120 -36.56 41.47 -28.27
N VAL A 121 -35.75 42.53 -28.10
CA VAL A 121 -34.61 42.57 -27.16
C VAL A 121 -35.12 42.41 -25.72
N THR A 122 -36.21 43.10 -25.38
CA THR A 122 -36.82 43.02 -24.04
C THR A 122 -37.36 41.60 -23.76
N GLU A 123 -38.00 40.98 -24.73
CA GLU A 123 -38.47 39.59 -24.62
C GLU A 123 -37.30 38.62 -24.45
N LEU A 124 -36.24 38.78 -25.24
CA LEU A 124 -35.04 37.93 -25.16
C LEU A 124 -34.32 38.11 -23.82
N LYS A 125 -34.22 39.33 -23.31
CA LYS A 125 -33.71 39.64 -21.98
C LYS A 125 -34.52 38.95 -20.88
N GLY A 126 -35.85 38.93 -20.99
CA GLY A 126 -36.74 38.23 -20.07
C GLY A 126 -36.52 36.71 -20.01
N LYS A 127 -35.94 36.12 -21.07
CA LYS A 127 -35.59 34.69 -21.14
C LYS A 127 -34.19 34.37 -20.60
N GLY A 128 -33.39 35.37 -20.22
CA GLY A 128 -32.00 35.21 -19.80
C GLY A 128 -31.79 34.79 -18.34
N HIS A 129 -32.86 34.42 -17.62
CA HIS A 129 -32.76 33.98 -16.24
C HIS A 129 -32.82 32.45 -16.14
N PHE A 130 -31.70 31.85 -15.76
CA PHE A 130 -31.55 30.40 -15.64
C PHE A 130 -31.17 30.01 -14.21
N ASP A 131 -31.93 29.09 -13.61
CA ASP A 131 -31.58 28.46 -12.33
C ASP A 131 -30.32 27.60 -12.47
N PHE A 132 -30.24 26.81 -13.55
CA PHE A 132 -29.11 25.95 -13.88
C PHE A 132 -28.59 26.25 -15.28
N VAL A 133 -27.27 26.46 -15.41
CA VAL A 133 -26.65 26.79 -16.70
C VAL A 133 -25.92 25.62 -17.35
N ALA A 134 -25.66 24.56 -16.59
CA ALA A 134 -25.00 23.36 -17.06
C ALA A 134 -25.50 22.11 -16.29
N HIS A 135 -25.24 20.94 -16.85
CA HIS A 135 -25.42 19.65 -16.20
C HIS A 135 -24.06 18.99 -15.99
N SER A 136 -23.80 18.45 -14.81
CA SER A 136 -22.59 17.69 -14.53
C SER A 136 -22.48 16.52 -15.50
N LEU A 137 -21.30 16.34 -16.10
CA LEU A 137 -21.03 15.13 -16.87
C LEU A 137 -21.03 13.93 -15.91
N PRO A 138 -21.42 12.74 -16.40
CA PRO A 138 -21.20 11.51 -15.64
C PRO A 138 -19.72 11.39 -15.30
N CYS A 139 -19.38 11.10 -14.03
CA CYS A 139 -18.01 10.75 -13.66
C CYS A 139 -17.48 9.66 -14.59
N ALA A 140 -16.20 9.77 -14.97
CA ALA A 140 -15.55 8.72 -15.75
C ALA A 140 -15.72 7.38 -15.03
N PRO A 141 -16.09 6.29 -15.73
CA PRO A 141 -16.28 4.97 -15.12
C PRO A 141 -15.06 4.49 -14.33
N VAL A 142 -13.85 4.86 -14.77
CA VAL A 142 -12.57 4.48 -14.17
C VAL A 142 -11.65 5.70 -14.18
N ASP A 143 -10.96 5.97 -13.07
CA ASP A 143 -9.89 6.98 -13.04
C ASP A 143 -8.55 6.33 -13.34
N GLU A 144 -7.77 6.87 -14.26
CA GLU A 144 -6.41 6.38 -14.51
C GLU A 144 -5.52 6.65 -13.29
N ARG A 145 -4.73 5.63 -12.90
CA ARG A 145 -3.72 5.75 -11.85
C ARG A 145 -2.34 6.00 -12.45
N PRO A 146 -1.59 7.02 -11.98
CA PRO A 146 -0.22 7.23 -12.40
C PRO A 146 0.62 5.98 -12.13
N MET A 147 1.24 5.45 -13.19
CA MET A 147 2.01 4.22 -13.13
C MET A 147 3.26 4.31 -14.00
N GLY A 148 4.40 3.92 -13.42
CA GLY A 148 5.63 3.71 -14.19
C GLY A 148 5.71 2.31 -14.78
N LYS A 149 6.77 2.02 -15.52
CA LYS A 149 7.03 0.67 -16.05
C LYS A 149 7.07 -0.37 -14.90
N THR A 150 6.29 -1.44 -15.05
CA THR A 150 6.27 -2.57 -14.10
C THR A 150 7.12 -3.72 -14.64
N MET A 151 7.67 -4.55 -13.75
CA MET A 151 8.42 -5.76 -14.10
C MET A 151 7.99 -6.92 -13.19
N GLY A 152 7.86 -8.12 -13.76
CA GLY A 152 7.55 -9.36 -13.04
C GLY A 152 6.16 -9.46 -12.42
N LEU A 153 5.25 -8.53 -12.73
CA LEU A 153 3.86 -8.57 -12.27
C LEU A 153 2.90 -9.18 -13.31
N ASP A 154 3.36 -9.47 -14.53
CA ASP A 154 2.50 -9.89 -15.65
C ASP A 154 1.75 -11.20 -15.37
N LEU A 155 2.46 -12.19 -14.82
CA LEU A 155 1.84 -13.48 -14.50
C LEU A 155 0.76 -13.34 -13.42
N MET A 156 1.04 -12.56 -12.38
CA MET A 156 0.07 -12.36 -11.29
C MET A 156 -1.11 -11.51 -11.75
N PHE A 157 -0.85 -10.45 -12.52
CA PHE A 157 -1.88 -9.64 -13.17
C PHE A 157 -2.83 -10.51 -13.99
N GLU A 158 -2.28 -11.42 -14.79
CA GLU A 158 -3.07 -12.31 -15.63
C GLU A 158 -3.91 -13.30 -14.81
N LYS A 159 -3.40 -13.79 -13.68
CA LYS A 159 -4.18 -14.62 -12.73
C LYS A 159 -5.35 -13.83 -12.13
N VAL A 160 -5.10 -12.59 -11.70
CA VAL A 160 -6.16 -11.74 -11.12
C VAL A 160 -7.19 -11.37 -12.17
N ARG A 161 -6.76 -11.03 -13.40
CA ARG A 161 -7.64 -10.74 -14.54
C ARG A 161 -8.60 -11.90 -14.81
N ARG A 162 -8.10 -13.13 -14.87
CA ARG A 162 -8.95 -14.33 -15.05
C ARG A 162 -9.96 -14.50 -13.92
N CYS A 163 -9.58 -14.21 -12.68
CA CYS A 163 -10.52 -14.24 -11.55
C CYS A 163 -11.56 -13.11 -11.59
N LEU A 164 -11.21 -11.95 -12.14
CA LEU A 164 -12.18 -10.87 -12.35
C LEU A 164 -13.20 -11.21 -13.46
N GLU A 165 -12.81 -12.03 -14.43
CA GLU A 165 -13.69 -12.53 -15.50
C GLU A 165 -14.55 -13.73 -15.06
N ASP A 166 -14.15 -14.44 -14.01
CA ASP A 166 -14.89 -15.58 -13.46
C ASP A 166 -16.08 -15.10 -12.61
N GLU A 167 -17.31 -15.33 -13.08
CA GLU A 167 -18.55 -14.96 -12.38
C GLU A 167 -18.68 -15.60 -10.98
N GLN A 168 -18.02 -16.75 -10.74
CA GLN A 168 -18.04 -17.41 -9.43
C GLN A 168 -17.14 -16.72 -8.40
N VAL A 169 -16.16 -15.93 -8.84
CA VAL A 169 -15.19 -15.27 -7.95
C VAL A 169 -15.61 -13.83 -7.69
N ARG A 170 -16.26 -13.57 -6.56
CA ARG A 170 -16.72 -12.21 -6.21
C ARG A 170 -15.71 -11.35 -5.44
N SER A 171 -14.77 -11.97 -4.74
CA SER A 171 -13.81 -11.27 -3.89
C SER A 171 -12.42 -11.88 -4.00
N ILE A 172 -11.40 -11.02 -4.10
CA ILE A 172 -10.00 -11.42 -4.28
C ILE A 172 -9.14 -10.69 -3.24
N GLY A 173 -8.35 -11.44 -2.48
CA GLY A 173 -7.37 -10.89 -1.53
C GLY A 173 -5.94 -11.08 -2.05
N LEU A 174 -5.25 -9.97 -2.30
CA LEU A 174 -3.84 -9.92 -2.68
C LEU A 174 -3.00 -9.67 -1.42
N TYR A 175 -2.22 -10.66 -0.99
CA TYR A 175 -1.44 -10.56 0.24
C TYR A 175 0.05 -10.84 0.01
N GLY A 176 0.90 -10.49 0.97
CA GLY A 176 2.35 -10.69 0.89
C GLY A 176 3.15 -9.63 1.65
N ILE A 177 4.47 -9.74 1.65
CA ILE A 177 5.36 -8.88 2.43
C ILE A 177 5.24 -7.40 2.03
N GLY A 178 5.60 -6.49 2.95
CA GLY A 178 5.68 -5.06 2.65
C GLY A 178 6.63 -4.79 1.48
N GLY A 179 6.29 -3.87 0.57
CA GLY A 179 7.17 -3.52 -0.55
C GLY A 179 7.23 -4.51 -1.72
N VAL A 180 6.45 -5.61 -1.70
CA VAL A 180 6.44 -6.63 -2.77
C VAL A 180 5.73 -6.18 -4.06
N GLY A 181 4.99 -5.06 -4.04
CA GLY A 181 4.33 -4.51 -5.24
C GLY A 181 2.82 -4.76 -5.34
N LYS A 182 2.14 -5.12 -4.24
CA LYS A 182 0.68 -5.32 -4.21
C LYS A 182 -0.12 -4.11 -4.72
N THR A 183 0.17 -2.91 -4.19
CA THR A 183 -0.46 -1.66 -4.64
C THR A 183 -0.19 -1.39 -6.11
N THR A 184 1.03 -1.65 -6.59
CA THR A 184 1.39 -1.51 -8.01
C THR A 184 0.61 -2.49 -8.88
N LEU A 185 0.42 -3.73 -8.44
CA LEU A 185 -0.42 -4.71 -9.11
C LEU A 185 -1.88 -4.27 -9.16
N LEU A 186 -2.42 -3.76 -8.05
CA LEU A 186 -3.78 -3.23 -7.98
C LEU A 186 -3.94 -2.04 -8.94
N GLN A 187 -2.97 -1.13 -9.03
CA GLN A 187 -2.99 0.00 -9.96
C GLN A 187 -3.05 -0.48 -11.42
N LYS A 188 -2.37 -1.58 -11.73
CA LYS A 188 -2.35 -2.17 -13.08
C LYS A 188 -3.72 -2.75 -13.43
N ILE A 189 -4.36 -3.40 -12.45
CA ILE A 189 -5.74 -3.89 -12.56
C ILE A 189 -6.72 -2.72 -12.80
N ASN A 190 -6.60 -1.64 -12.04
CA ASN A 190 -7.42 -0.44 -12.25
C ASN A 190 -7.31 0.09 -13.69
N ASN A 191 -6.08 0.28 -14.16
CA ASN A 191 -5.81 0.88 -15.47
C ASN A 191 -6.18 -0.04 -16.64
N GLU A 192 -6.30 -1.35 -16.43
CA GLU A 192 -6.78 -2.27 -17.47
C GLU A 192 -8.20 -1.94 -17.94
N TYR A 193 -9.03 -1.40 -17.05
CA TYR A 193 -10.40 -0.97 -17.34
C TYR A 193 -10.52 0.50 -17.76
N PHE A 194 -9.42 1.26 -17.76
CA PHE A 194 -9.41 2.64 -18.19
C PHE A 194 -9.45 2.74 -19.72
N GLY A 195 -10.37 3.54 -20.27
CA GLY A 195 -10.46 3.81 -21.72
C GLY A 195 -10.92 2.62 -22.59
N LYS A 196 -11.20 1.45 -21.98
CA LYS A 196 -11.70 0.26 -22.67
C LYS A 196 -13.18 0.03 -22.35
N ARG A 197 -13.97 -0.39 -23.34
CA ARG A 197 -15.32 -0.93 -23.06
C ARG A 197 -15.17 -2.21 -22.24
N ASN A 198 -15.87 -2.27 -21.13
CA ASN A 198 -15.86 -3.41 -20.22
C ASN A 198 -17.25 -3.58 -19.60
N ASP A 199 -17.44 -4.70 -18.91
CA ASP A 199 -18.73 -5.09 -18.32
C ASP A 199 -19.06 -4.35 -17.01
N PHE A 200 -18.13 -3.54 -16.51
CA PHE A 200 -18.30 -2.76 -15.28
C PHE A 200 -18.72 -1.32 -15.60
N ASP A 201 -19.77 -0.88 -14.93
CA ASP A 201 -20.25 0.50 -15.00
C ASP A 201 -19.33 1.46 -14.24
N VAL A 202 -18.62 0.96 -13.23
CA VAL A 202 -17.71 1.77 -12.41
C VAL A 202 -16.60 0.93 -11.76
N VAL A 203 -15.38 1.47 -11.72
CA VAL A 203 -14.25 0.94 -10.94
C VAL A 203 -13.83 2.01 -9.93
N MET A 204 -13.82 1.63 -8.65
CA MET A 204 -13.55 2.52 -7.53
C MET A 204 -12.31 2.07 -6.79
N TRP A 205 -11.33 2.96 -6.70
CA TRP A 205 -10.15 2.75 -5.88
C TRP A 205 -10.28 3.48 -4.56
N ILE A 206 -10.07 2.77 -3.46
CA ILE A 206 -10.20 3.27 -2.10
C ILE A 206 -8.94 2.88 -1.33
N VAL A 207 -8.23 3.88 -0.80
CA VAL A 207 -7.14 3.63 0.16
C VAL A 207 -7.76 3.55 1.55
N VAL A 208 -7.55 2.45 2.25
CA VAL A 208 -8.15 2.22 3.57
C VAL A 208 -7.20 2.74 4.64
N SER A 209 -7.63 3.78 5.36
CA SER A 209 -6.85 4.38 6.44
C SER A 209 -6.76 3.45 7.65
N LYS A 210 -5.72 3.66 8.48
CA LYS A 210 -5.66 3.13 9.84
C LYS A 210 -5.74 4.25 10.89
N PRO A 211 -6.70 4.22 11.83
CA PRO A 211 -7.82 3.28 11.93
C PRO A 211 -8.79 3.43 10.75
N ILE A 212 -9.60 2.38 10.51
CA ILE A 212 -10.63 2.38 9.46
C ILE A 212 -11.59 3.55 9.69
N ASN A 213 -11.74 4.39 8.68
CA ASN A 213 -12.73 5.46 8.68
C ASN A 213 -13.79 5.20 7.60
N ILE A 214 -14.88 4.56 8.00
CA ILE A 214 -16.03 4.26 7.13
C ILE A 214 -16.58 5.52 6.45
N GLY A 215 -16.62 6.67 7.15
CA GLY A 215 -17.14 7.92 6.57
C GLY A 215 -16.33 8.38 5.37
N ASN A 216 -14.99 8.33 5.48
CA ASN A 216 -14.11 8.67 4.37
C ASN A 216 -14.27 7.71 3.19
N ILE A 217 -14.44 6.40 3.46
CA ILE A 217 -14.70 5.39 2.42
C ILE A 217 -16.01 5.69 1.68
N GLN A 218 -17.07 5.99 2.43
CA GLN A 218 -18.37 6.36 1.87
C GLN A 218 -18.30 7.62 1.02
N ASP A 219 -17.55 8.64 1.46
CA ASP A 219 -17.36 9.88 0.70
C ASP A 219 -16.63 9.62 -0.62
N VAL A 220 -15.61 8.76 -0.63
CA VAL A 220 -14.93 8.35 -1.87
C VAL A 220 -15.89 7.65 -2.84
N ILE A 221 -16.75 6.75 -2.34
CA ILE A 221 -17.73 6.03 -3.16
C ILE A 221 -18.80 6.99 -3.71
N LEU A 222 -19.40 7.83 -2.85
CA LEU A 222 -20.45 8.76 -3.25
C LEU A 222 -19.96 9.80 -4.27
N ASN A 223 -18.74 10.33 -4.08
CA ASN A 223 -18.12 11.25 -5.03
C ASN A 223 -17.85 10.61 -6.39
N LYS A 224 -17.73 9.27 -6.46
CA LYS A 224 -17.60 8.54 -7.72
C LYS A 224 -18.95 8.23 -8.38
N LEU A 225 -19.96 7.90 -7.57
CA LEU A 225 -21.28 7.48 -8.06
C LEU A 225 -22.22 8.66 -8.38
N THR A 226 -22.00 9.82 -7.77
CA THR A 226 -22.85 11.00 -7.89
C THR A 226 -22.01 12.23 -8.27
N ALA A 227 -22.66 13.28 -8.79
CA ALA A 227 -22.00 14.57 -8.94
C ALA A 227 -21.50 15.05 -7.58
N PRO A 228 -20.29 15.64 -7.49
CA PRO A 228 -19.79 16.20 -6.24
C PRO A 228 -20.82 17.18 -5.66
N ASP A 229 -21.40 16.84 -4.52
CA ASP A 229 -22.46 17.61 -3.88
C ASP A 229 -22.21 17.65 -2.36
N ASP A 230 -22.23 18.86 -1.80
CA ASP A 230 -22.07 19.11 -0.37
C ASP A 230 -23.20 18.50 0.47
N LYS A 231 -24.31 18.05 -0.17
CA LYS A 231 -25.40 17.28 0.43
C LYS A 231 -24.92 16.16 1.36
N TRP A 232 -23.80 15.50 1.05
CA TRP A 232 -23.33 14.34 1.81
C TRP A 232 -22.50 14.71 3.06
N LYS A 233 -21.95 15.92 3.15
CA LYS A 233 -21.03 16.29 4.24
C LYS A 233 -21.67 16.21 5.64
N ASN A 234 -22.97 16.50 5.73
CA ASN A 234 -23.70 16.53 7.01
C ASN A 234 -24.60 15.30 7.26
N ARG A 235 -24.52 14.26 6.40
CA ARG A 235 -25.34 13.06 6.50
C ARG A 235 -24.72 12.02 7.42
N SER A 236 -25.56 11.23 8.09
CA SER A 236 -25.10 10.13 8.93
C SER A 236 -24.47 9.01 8.09
N LYS A 237 -23.66 8.15 8.72
CA LYS A 237 -23.05 7.00 8.02
C LYS A 237 -24.10 6.03 7.50
N GLU A 238 -25.21 5.88 8.20
CA GLU A 238 -26.32 4.99 7.85
C GLU A 238 -27.08 5.53 6.64
N GLU A 239 -27.33 6.85 6.58
CA GLU A 239 -27.94 7.50 5.42
C GLU A 239 -27.05 7.34 4.18
N LYS A 240 -25.74 7.55 4.32
CA LYS A 240 -24.77 7.35 3.24
C LYS A 240 -24.74 5.89 2.78
N ALA A 241 -24.70 4.93 3.72
CA ALA A 241 -24.69 3.51 3.41
C ALA A 241 -25.95 3.08 2.63
N ALA A 242 -27.12 3.56 3.04
CA ALA A 242 -28.39 3.26 2.38
C ALA A 242 -28.41 3.77 0.92
N GLU A 243 -27.92 4.99 0.68
CA GLU A 243 -27.83 5.53 -0.68
C GLU A 243 -26.79 4.78 -1.52
N ILE A 244 -25.60 4.51 -0.98
CA ILE A 244 -24.56 3.74 -1.68
C ILE A 244 -25.11 2.38 -2.10
N CYS A 245 -25.79 1.67 -1.19
CA CYS A 245 -26.39 0.37 -1.48
C CYS A 245 -27.41 0.44 -2.62
N LYS A 246 -28.29 1.45 -2.58
CA LYS A 246 -29.28 1.70 -3.63
C LYS A 246 -28.62 1.96 -5.00
N LEU A 247 -27.57 2.78 -5.04
CA LEU A 247 -26.86 3.13 -6.28
C LEU A 247 -26.05 1.96 -6.84
N LEU A 248 -25.45 1.13 -5.98
CA LEU A 248 -24.65 -0.01 -6.41
C LEU A 248 -25.48 -1.20 -6.86
N LYS A 249 -26.69 -1.40 -6.34
CA LYS A 249 -27.58 -2.50 -6.77
C LYS A 249 -28.01 -2.44 -8.24
N SER A 250 -27.89 -1.28 -8.89
CA SER A 250 -28.22 -1.10 -10.30
C SER A 250 -26.99 -1.07 -11.22
N LYS A 251 -25.79 -1.37 -10.69
CA LYS A 251 -24.50 -1.27 -11.41
C LYS A 251 -23.64 -2.51 -11.22
N ASN A 252 -22.94 -2.91 -12.26
CA ASN A 252 -21.80 -3.80 -12.16
C ASN A 252 -20.58 -2.96 -11.75
N PHE A 253 -19.95 -3.29 -10.63
CA PHE A 253 -18.84 -2.48 -10.11
C PHE A 253 -17.62 -3.31 -9.73
N VAL A 254 -16.46 -2.67 -9.70
CA VAL A 254 -15.26 -3.19 -9.04
C VAL A 254 -14.82 -2.22 -7.96
N ILE A 255 -14.67 -2.71 -6.73
CA ILE A 255 -14.08 -1.93 -5.64
C ILE A 255 -12.69 -2.48 -5.34
N LEU A 256 -11.68 -1.61 -5.44
CA LEU A 256 -10.27 -1.88 -5.18
C LEU A 256 -9.91 -1.26 -3.83
N LEU A 257 -9.82 -2.08 -2.78
CA LEU A 257 -9.46 -1.68 -1.42
C LEU A 257 -7.94 -1.83 -1.20
N ASP A 258 -7.22 -0.72 -1.14
CA ASP A 258 -5.77 -0.74 -0.97
C ASP A 258 -5.35 -0.58 0.51
N ASP A 259 -4.34 -1.37 0.91
CA ASP A 259 -3.67 -1.37 2.23
C ASP A 259 -4.60 -1.69 3.42
N MET A 260 -5.34 -2.79 3.32
CA MET A 260 -6.19 -3.30 4.39
C MET A 260 -5.38 -3.88 5.57
N TRP A 261 -5.71 -3.45 6.79
CA TRP A 261 -5.08 -3.90 8.03
C TRP A 261 -6.01 -4.68 8.98
N ASP A 262 -7.31 -4.40 8.93
CA ASP A 262 -8.33 -4.98 9.80
C ASP A 262 -9.58 -5.30 8.98
N ARG A 263 -10.49 -6.12 9.52
CA ARG A 263 -11.79 -6.42 8.91
C ARG A 263 -12.62 -5.15 8.66
N LEU A 264 -13.12 -4.99 7.44
CA LEU A 264 -14.07 -3.95 7.04
C LEU A 264 -15.45 -4.56 6.81
N ASN A 265 -16.46 -4.10 7.54
CA ASN A 265 -17.84 -4.47 7.28
C ASN A 265 -18.36 -3.75 6.03
N LEU A 266 -18.41 -4.46 4.89
CA LEU A 266 -18.86 -3.92 3.61
C LEU A 266 -20.31 -3.40 3.66
N LEU A 267 -21.18 -4.01 4.47
CA LEU A 267 -22.57 -3.58 4.62
C LEU A 267 -22.69 -2.25 5.35
N GLU A 268 -21.85 -1.99 6.35
CA GLU A 268 -21.80 -0.69 7.04
C GLU A 268 -21.31 0.44 6.12
N VAL A 269 -20.47 0.11 5.15
CA VAL A 269 -20.09 1.06 4.08
C VAL A 269 -21.27 1.31 3.14
N GLY A 270 -22.17 0.34 2.97
CA GLY A 270 -23.26 0.35 2.00
C GLY A 270 -22.99 -0.46 0.75
N ILE A 271 -21.89 -1.22 0.70
CA ILE A 271 -21.60 -2.13 -0.40
C ILE A 271 -22.55 -3.33 -0.26
N PRO A 272 -23.41 -3.62 -1.26
CA PRO A 272 -24.38 -4.69 -1.16
C PRO A 272 -23.70 -6.06 -1.08
N ASP A 273 -24.43 -7.06 -0.59
CA ASP A 273 -23.95 -8.44 -0.68
C ASP A 273 -23.71 -8.78 -2.16
N LEU A 274 -22.49 -9.25 -2.44
CA LEU A 274 -22.08 -9.64 -3.77
C LEU A 274 -22.87 -10.87 -4.25
N SER A 275 -23.54 -11.60 -3.35
CA SER A 275 -24.41 -12.73 -3.69
C SER A 275 -25.59 -12.38 -4.58
N ASP A 276 -26.11 -11.17 -4.42
CA ASP A 276 -27.18 -10.62 -5.24
C ASP A 276 -26.69 -10.03 -6.58
N GLN A 277 -25.36 -10.01 -6.82
CA GLN A 277 -24.71 -9.29 -7.92
C GLN A 277 -23.71 -10.19 -8.64
N THR A 278 -24.11 -10.81 -9.76
CA THR A 278 -23.29 -11.83 -10.44
C THR A 278 -21.99 -11.28 -11.03
N LYS A 279 -21.94 -10.00 -11.38
CA LYS A 279 -20.78 -9.39 -12.04
C LYS A 279 -19.93 -8.50 -11.14
N SER A 280 -20.42 -8.03 -10.00
CA SER A 280 -19.68 -7.08 -9.16
C SER A 280 -18.57 -7.75 -8.33
N LYS A 281 -17.44 -7.03 -8.16
CA LYS A 281 -16.21 -7.58 -7.58
C LYS A 281 -15.63 -6.67 -6.50
N VAL A 282 -14.98 -7.28 -5.51
CA VAL A 282 -14.11 -6.59 -4.54
C VAL A 282 -12.71 -7.18 -4.62
N VAL A 283 -11.69 -6.35 -4.80
CA VAL A 283 -10.29 -6.75 -4.73
C VAL A 283 -9.63 -5.97 -3.61
N LEU A 284 -8.95 -6.65 -2.70
CA LEU A 284 -8.22 -6.00 -1.62
C LEU A 284 -6.73 -6.32 -1.66
N THR A 285 -5.90 -5.39 -1.20
CA THR A 285 -4.49 -5.64 -0.90
C THR A 285 -4.27 -5.58 0.61
N THR A 286 -3.44 -6.49 1.13
CA THR A 286 -3.09 -6.52 2.55
C THR A 286 -1.70 -7.09 2.77
N ARG A 287 -1.10 -6.85 3.93
CA ARG A 287 0.15 -7.50 4.35
C ARG A 287 -0.09 -8.76 5.18
N SER A 288 -1.35 -9.05 5.49
CA SER A 288 -1.73 -10.13 6.39
C SER A 288 -2.69 -11.07 5.68
N GLU A 289 -2.31 -12.33 5.52
CA GLU A 289 -3.22 -13.36 5.03
C GLU A 289 -4.46 -13.50 5.92
N ARG A 290 -4.31 -13.28 7.23
CA ARG A 290 -5.42 -13.28 8.19
C ARG A 290 -6.52 -12.27 7.81
N VAL A 291 -6.17 -11.10 7.28
CA VAL A 291 -7.16 -10.11 6.85
C VAL A 291 -7.97 -10.62 5.66
N CYS A 292 -7.38 -11.43 4.78
CA CYS A 292 -8.14 -12.09 3.72
C CYS A 292 -9.17 -13.09 4.28
N ASP A 293 -8.83 -13.83 5.34
CA ASP A 293 -9.75 -14.74 6.03
C ASP A 293 -10.88 -13.98 6.72
N GLU A 294 -10.57 -12.91 7.45
CA GLU A 294 -11.54 -12.08 8.16
C GLU A 294 -12.50 -11.33 7.21
N MET A 295 -12.04 -11.03 6.01
CA MET A 295 -12.84 -10.47 4.91
C MET A 295 -13.55 -11.55 4.07
N GLU A 296 -13.36 -12.83 4.40
CA GLU A 296 -14.02 -13.97 3.76
C GLU A 296 -13.84 -13.97 2.22
N VAL A 297 -12.63 -13.62 1.75
CA VAL A 297 -12.39 -13.51 0.31
C VAL A 297 -12.46 -14.88 -0.38
N HIS A 298 -13.08 -14.94 -1.57
CA HIS A 298 -13.22 -16.18 -2.32
C HIS A 298 -11.89 -16.73 -2.86
N LYS A 299 -10.99 -15.83 -3.28
CA LYS A 299 -9.66 -16.20 -3.77
C LYS A 299 -8.58 -15.38 -3.08
N ARG A 300 -7.66 -16.09 -2.41
CA ARG A 300 -6.42 -15.52 -1.86
C ARG A 300 -5.28 -15.74 -2.85
N MET A 301 -4.49 -14.71 -3.11
CA MET A 301 -3.31 -14.79 -3.97
C MET A 301 -2.13 -14.10 -3.30
N LYS A 302 -1.08 -14.87 -3.02
CA LYS A 302 0.18 -14.32 -2.51
C LYS A 302 0.95 -13.66 -3.64
N VAL A 303 1.25 -12.38 -3.49
CA VAL A 303 2.18 -11.65 -4.35
C VAL A 303 3.59 -11.95 -3.86
N GLU A 304 4.32 -12.72 -4.65
CA GLU A 304 5.68 -13.18 -4.34
C GLU A 304 6.74 -12.16 -4.75
N CYS A 305 7.93 -12.26 -4.17
CA CYS A 305 9.11 -11.54 -4.62
C CYS A 305 9.47 -11.88 -6.07
N LEU A 306 10.19 -10.97 -6.73
CA LEU A 306 10.60 -11.14 -8.12
C LEU A 306 11.56 -12.31 -8.27
N THR A 307 11.45 -13.03 -9.38
CA THR A 307 12.48 -14.00 -9.77
C THR A 307 13.81 -13.29 -10.01
N ARG A 308 14.92 -14.03 -10.01
CA ARG A 308 16.28 -13.46 -10.19
C ARG A 308 16.39 -12.61 -11.46
N ASP A 309 15.77 -13.04 -12.56
CA ASP A 309 15.84 -12.36 -13.85
C ASP A 309 14.97 -11.08 -13.89
N GLU A 310 13.78 -11.14 -13.28
CA GLU A 310 12.90 -9.97 -13.11
C GLU A 310 13.52 -8.95 -12.17
N ALA A 311 14.10 -9.41 -11.06
CA ALA A 311 14.80 -8.58 -10.08
C ALA A 311 15.99 -7.86 -10.70
N PHE A 312 16.83 -8.58 -11.47
CA PHE A 312 17.94 -7.98 -12.19
C PHE A 312 17.48 -6.98 -13.25
N SER A 313 16.37 -7.27 -13.93
CA SER A 313 15.79 -6.36 -14.91
C SER A 313 15.29 -5.07 -14.27
N LEU A 314 14.62 -5.16 -13.12
CA LEU A 314 14.15 -4.00 -12.35
C LEU A 314 15.32 -3.17 -11.82
N PHE A 315 16.34 -3.83 -11.26
CA PHE A 315 17.53 -3.16 -10.77
C PHE A 315 18.26 -2.40 -11.90
N ARG A 316 18.42 -3.04 -13.06
CA ARG A 316 19.00 -2.45 -14.26
C ARG A 316 18.27 -1.20 -14.74
N ASP A 317 16.93 -1.21 -14.68
CA ASP A 317 16.10 -0.04 -14.99
C ASP A 317 16.39 1.15 -14.05
N LYS A 318 16.70 0.89 -12.77
CA LYS A 318 16.98 1.94 -11.78
C LYS A 318 18.42 2.44 -11.78
N VAL A 319 19.39 1.58 -12.03
CA VAL A 319 20.81 1.97 -12.15
C VAL A 319 21.10 2.68 -13.47
N GLY A 320 20.48 2.21 -14.55
CA GLY A 320 20.71 2.69 -15.91
C GLY A 320 21.78 1.88 -16.66
N GLU A 321 21.48 1.60 -17.93
CA GLU A 321 22.30 0.75 -18.81
C GLU A 321 23.72 1.30 -19.03
N ASN A 322 23.86 2.63 -19.09
CA ASN A 322 25.14 3.30 -19.30
C ASN A 322 26.11 3.04 -18.14
N ILE A 323 25.61 3.03 -16.90
CA ILE A 323 26.43 2.76 -15.72
C ILE A 323 26.83 1.29 -15.66
N LEU A 324 25.88 0.37 -15.92
CA LEU A 324 26.16 -1.07 -15.89
C LEU A 324 27.17 -1.52 -16.96
N ASN A 325 27.20 -0.85 -18.10
CA ASN A 325 28.14 -1.13 -19.19
C ASN A 325 29.42 -0.28 -19.14
N SER A 326 29.58 0.58 -18.13
CA SER A 326 30.78 1.42 -17.98
C SER A 326 32.04 0.63 -17.61
N HIS A 327 31.90 -0.55 -16.99
CA HIS A 327 33.00 -1.45 -16.67
C HIS A 327 32.54 -2.92 -16.60
N PRO A 328 33.32 -3.90 -17.09
CA PRO A 328 32.95 -5.32 -17.06
C PRO A 328 32.61 -5.85 -15.65
N ASP A 329 33.37 -5.44 -14.63
CA ASP A 329 33.15 -5.87 -13.25
C ASP A 329 31.85 -5.32 -12.64
N ILE A 330 31.40 -4.12 -13.04
CA ILE A 330 30.17 -3.52 -12.49
C ILE A 330 28.96 -4.41 -12.76
N LYS A 331 28.89 -5.01 -13.95
CA LYS A 331 27.80 -5.95 -14.28
C LYS A 331 27.81 -7.20 -13.40
N ARG A 332 28.99 -7.68 -13.00
CA ARG A 332 29.13 -8.80 -12.04
C ARG A 332 28.71 -8.36 -10.63
N LEU A 333 29.20 -7.21 -10.17
CA LEU A 333 28.87 -6.64 -8.86
C LEU A 333 27.37 -6.33 -8.72
N ALA A 334 26.72 -5.88 -9.80
CA ALA A 334 25.28 -5.67 -9.85
C ALA A 334 24.47 -6.95 -9.58
N LYS A 335 24.95 -8.12 -10.03
CA LYS A 335 24.28 -9.38 -9.72
C LYS A 335 24.37 -9.72 -8.23
N ILE A 336 25.50 -9.43 -7.60
CA ILE A 336 25.69 -9.62 -6.16
C ILE A 336 24.70 -8.71 -5.40
N VAL A 337 24.61 -7.43 -5.74
CA VAL A 337 23.65 -6.51 -5.12
C VAL A 337 22.20 -7.00 -5.23
N VAL A 338 21.81 -7.52 -6.40
CA VAL A 338 20.47 -8.07 -6.63
C VAL A 338 20.22 -9.34 -5.79
N GLU A 339 21.24 -10.16 -5.59
CA GLU A 339 21.18 -11.35 -4.73
C GLU A 339 20.93 -10.97 -3.26
N GLU A 340 21.55 -9.91 -2.75
CA GLU A 340 21.30 -9.39 -1.39
C GLU A 340 19.86 -8.88 -1.21
N CYS A 341 19.21 -8.40 -2.28
CA CYS A 341 17.84 -7.89 -2.19
C CYS A 341 16.76 -8.99 -2.18
N LYS A 342 17.14 -10.24 -2.45
CA LYS A 342 16.26 -11.43 -2.56
C LYS A 342 14.96 -11.19 -3.34
N GLY A 343 15.03 -10.37 -4.39
CA GLY A 343 13.89 -10.11 -5.27
C GLY A 343 12.83 -9.15 -4.72
N LEU A 344 13.02 -8.53 -3.56
CA LEU A 344 12.10 -7.54 -3.00
C LEU A 344 12.14 -6.23 -3.83
N PRO A 345 11.07 -5.85 -4.55
CA PRO A 345 11.06 -4.67 -5.43
C PRO A 345 11.43 -3.36 -4.73
N LEU A 346 10.92 -3.14 -3.52
CA LEU A 346 11.22 -1.93 -2.75
C LEU A 346 12.73 -1.77 -2.49
N ALA A 347 13.39 -2.84 -2.04
CA ALA A 347 14.84 -2.83 -1.79
C ALA A 347 15.63 -2.63 -3.09
N LEU A 348 15.26 -3.34 -4.16
CA LEU A 348 15.89 -3.21 -5.48
C LEU A 348 15.81 -1.79 -6.03
N ILE A 349 14.66 -1.11 -5.85
CA ILE A 349 14.47 0.26 -6.34
C ILE A 349 15.33 1.24 -5.55
N VAL A 350 15.31 1.15 -4.22
CA VAL A 350 16.06 2.05 -3.34
C VAL A 350 17.56 1.87 -3.54
N ILE A 351 18.05 0.63 -3.48
CA ILE A 351 19.47 0.33 -3.68
C ILE A 351 19.89 0.66 -5.11
N GLY A 352 19.10 0.30 -6.13
CA GLY A 352 19.40 0.62 -7.52
C GLY A 352 19.58 2.13 -7.77
N ARG A 353 18.74 2.96 -7.16
CA ARG A 353 18.90 4.43 -7.22
C ARG A 353 20.16 4.91 -6.52
N ALA A 354 20.50 4.35 -5.36
CA ALA A 354 21.73 4.70 -4.64
C ALA A 354 23.00 4.24 -5.39
N MET A 355 22.92 3.16 -6.17
CA MET A 355 24.03 2.64 -6.98
C MET A 355 24.22 3.43 -8.29
N ALA A 356 23.17 4.12 -8.79
CA ALA A 356 23.22 4.87 -10.04
C ALA A 356 24.27 6.00 -10.07
N SER A 357 24.70 6.50 -8.90
CA SER A 357 25.73 7.54 -8.79
C SER A 357 27.16 6.99 -8.71
N ARG A 358 27.34 5.67 -8.53
CA ARG A 358 28.64 5.01 -8.35
C ARG A 358 29.20 4.56 -9.70
N LYS A 359 30.40 5.03 -10.03
CA LYS A 359 31.01 4.90 -11.37
C LYS A 359 32.17 3.91 -11.43
N THR A 360 32.75 3.54 -10.30
CA THR A 360 33.94 2.67 -10.27
C THR A 360 33.64 1.32 -9.60
N PRO A 361 34.32 0.22 -10.01
CA PRO A 361 34.18 -1.07 -9.33
C PRO A 361 34.45 -1.00 -7.82
N GLN A 362 35.43 -0.18 -7.39
CA GLN A 362 35.79 -0.01 -5.98
C GLN A 362 34.64 0.61 -5.17
N GLU A 363 33.96 1.63 -5.71
CA GLU A 363 32.77 2.21 -5.06
C GLU A 363 31.63 1.18 -4.93
N TRP A 364 31.49 0.29 -5.91
CA TRP A 364 30.51 -0.80 -5.88
C TRP A 364 30.86 -1.87 -4.85
N GLU A 365 32.12 -2.29 -4.79
CA GLU A 365 32.62 -3.24 -3.79
C GLU A 365 32.44 -2.71 -2.36
N GLN A 366 32.77 -1.44 -2.12
CA GLN A 366 32.50 -0.77 -0.85
C GLN A 366 31.00 -0.74 -0.52
N ALA A 367 30.13 -0.49 -1.52
CA ALA A 367 28.68 -0.53 -1.35
C ALA A 367 28.22 -1.90 -0.88
N ILE A 368 28.70 -2.95 -1.55
CA ILE A 368 28.37 -4.34 -1.25
C ILE A 368 28.86 -4.72 0.14
N GLN A 369 30.05 -4.27 0.54
CA GLN A 369 30.57 -4.52 1.88
C GLN A 369 29.67 -3.89 2.94
N VAL A 370 29.19 -2.66 2.74
CA VAL A 370 28.23 -2.02 3.66
C VAL A 370 26.89 -2.78 3.67
N LEU A 371 26.40 -3.16 2.48
CA LEU A 371 25.14 -3.89 2.34
C LEU A 371 25.16 -5.24 3.05
N LYS A 372 26.27 -5.98 2.99
CA LYS A 372 26.46 -7.28 3.66
C LYS A 372 26.72 -7.19 5.16
N SER A 373 27.45 -6.15 5.59
CA SER A 373 27.88 -6.05 6.99
C SER A 373 26.81 -5.43 7.89
N TYR A 374 26.20 -4.34 7.45
CA TYR A 374 25.14 -3.67 8.21
C TYR A 374 24.21 -2.90 7.25
N PRO A 375 23.24 -3.60 6.63
CA PRO A 375 22.37 -3.03 5.60
C PRO A 375 21.68 -1.72 6.02
N ALA A 376 21.38 -1.52 7.31
CA ALA A 376 20.79 -0.27 7.82
C ALA A 376 21.62 0.99 7.53
N LYS A 377 22.96 0.88 7.43
CA LYS A 377 23.85 1.99 7.06
C LYS A 377 23.91 2.24 5.55
N PHE A 378 23.36 1.34 4.74
CA PHE A 378 23.25 1.56 3.32
C PHE A 378 22.20 2.65 3.05
N SER A 379 22.55 3.64 2.22
CA SER A 379 21.68 4.78 1.91
C SER A 379 20.31 4.31 1.40
N GLY A 380 19.23 4.71 2.08
CA GLY A 380 17.86 4.35 1.75
C GLY A 380 17.31 3.17 2.54
N MET A 381 18.14 2.27 3.07
CA MET A 381 17.63 1.06 3.76
C MET A 381 16.99 1.40 5.10
N GLY A 382 17.70 2.10 5.99
CA GLY A 382 17.19 2.48 7.31
C GLY A 382 16.10 3.56 7.28
N ASP A 383 16.10 4.44 6.27
CA ASP A 383 15.22 5.60 6.16
C ASP A 383 14.00 5.38 5.25
N GLN A 384 14.09 4.48 4.25
CA GLN A 384 13.00 4.27 3.27
C GLN A 384 12.48 2.82 3.24
N VAL A 385 13.33 1.80 3.40
CA VAL A 385 12.90 0.40 3.29
C VAL A 385 12.40 -0.15 4.61
N PHE A 386 13.24 -0.12 5.66
CA PHE A 386 12.90 -0.70 6.96
C PHE A 386 11.70 -0.06 7.63
N PRO A 387 11.48 1.27 7.58
CA PRO A 387 10.26 1.86 8.14
C PRO A 387 8.99 1.33 7.47
N ILE A 388 9.03 1.07 6.16
CA ILE A 388 7.90 0.47 5.43
C ILE A 388 7.67 -0.96 5.90
N LEU A 389 8.72 -1.79 6.02
CA LEU A 389 8.58 -3.18 6.47
C LEU A 389 8.14 -3.27 7.93
N LYS A 390 8.61 -2.33 8.76
CA LYS A 390 8.34 -2.26 10.21
C LYS A 390 6.85 -2.16 10.52
N PHE A 391 6.05 -1.58 9.63
CA PHE A 391 4.60 -1.54 9.84
C PHE A 391 4.04 -2.95 10.12
N SER A 392 4.46 -4.00 9.42
CA SER A 392 3.98 -5.37 9.71
C SER A 392 4.37 -5.84 11.12
N TYR A 393 5.56 -5.48 11.60
CA TYR A 393 6.03 -5.79 12.95
C TYR A 393 5.25 -5.01 14.03
N ASP A 394 5.00 -3.73 13.81
CA ASP A 394 4.29 -2.87 14.76
C ASP A 394 2.85 -3.37 15.04
N HIS A 395 2.27 -4.08 14.07
CA HIS A 395 0.92 -4.63 14.12
C HIS A 395 0.84 -6.04 14.74
N LEU A 396 1.96 -6.61 15.20
CA LEU A 396 1.93 -7.86 15.93
C LEU A 396 1.21 -7.67 17.28
N ASP A 397 0.43 -8.68 17.66
CA ASP A 397 -0.57 -8.60 18.73
C ASP A 397 -0.01 -8.22 20.11
N ASN A 398 1.22 -8.63 20.42
CA ASN A 398 1.83 -8.43 21.73
C ASN A 398 3.37 -8.46 21.69
N ASP A 399 4.00 -8.03 22.79
CA ASP A 399 5.46 -7.93 22.92
C ASP A 399 6.17 -9.28 22.94
N THR A 400 5.51 -10.36 23.36
CA THR A 400 6.04 -11.73 23.28
C THR A 400 6.22 -12.15 21.82
N THR A 401 5.21 -11.97 20.98
CA THR A 401 5.26 -12.25 19.54
C THR A 401 6.33 -11.41 18.85
N LYS A 402 6.46 -10.14 19.24
CA LYS A 402 7.51 -9.23 18.74
C LYS A 402 8.91 -9.72 19.12
N SER A 403 9.11 -10.14 20.37
CA SER A 403 10.38 -10.67 20.85
C SER A 403 10.75 -12.00 20.18
N CYS A 404 9.77 -12.90 19.99
CA CYS A 404 9.92 -14.15 19.22
C CYS A 404 10.33 -13.86 17.76
N PHE A 405 9.69 -12.88 17.11
CA PHE A 405 10.07 -12.44 15.76
C PHE A 405 11.51 -11.92 15.69
N LEU A 406 11.92 -11.04 16.61
CA LEU A 406 13.29 -10.51 16.64
C LEU A 406 14.31 -11.63 16.86
N TYR A 407 13.99 -12.62 17.69
CA TYR A 407 14.85 -13.76 17.96
C TYR A 407 15.10 -14.64 16.72
N CYS A 408 14.13 -14.75 15.80
CA CYS A 408 14.34 -15.45 14.53
C CYS A 408 15.50 -14.87 13.69
N SER A 409 15.84 -13.59 13.89
CA SER A 409 16.96 -12.97 13.18
C SER A 409 18.33 -13.53 13.57
N LEU A 410 18.41 -14.29 14.66
CA LEU A 410 19.62 -15.01 15.12
C LEU A 410 20.00 -16.18 14.21
N PHE A 411 19.12 -16.59 13.30
CA PHE A 411 19.43 -17.60 12.31
C PHE A 411 20.07 -16.94 11.07
N PRO A 412 20.94 -17.66 10.34
CA PRO A 412 21.58 -17.11 9.16
C PRO A 412 20.60 -16.80 8.02
N GLU A 413 21.10 -16.03 7.06
CA GLU A 413 20.44 -15.79 5.78
C GLU A 413 20.14 -17.12 5.08
N ASP A 414 18.99 -17.18 4.40
CA ASP A 414 18.50 -18.38 3.74
C ASP A 414 18.32 -19.65 4.62
N HIS A 415 18.53 -19.58 5.94
CA HIS A 415 18.49 -20.75 6.81
C HIS A 415 17.07 -21.30 6.98
N LYS A 416 16.94 -22.64 6.89
CA LYS A 416 15.69 -23.35 7.18
C LYS A 416 15.63 -23.70 8.66
N ILE A 417 14.74 -23.04 9.37
CA ILE A 417 14.57 -23.19 10.82
C ILE A 417 13.53 -24.29 11.08
N TRP A 418 13.87 -25.24 11.94
CA TRP A 418 12.90 -26.21 12.46
C TRP A 418 12.01 -25.53 13.50
N ILE A 419 10.69 -25.67 13.34
CA ILE A 419 9.72 -24.95 14.18
C ILE A 419 9.85 -25.37 15.64
N GLU A 420 9.96 -26.66 15.92
CA GLU A 420 10.11 -27.19 17.28
C GLU A 420 11.40 -26.68 17.95
N ASP A 421 12.54 -26.71 17.25
CA ASP A 421 13.81 -26.16 17.75
C ASP A 421 13.67 -24.68 18.11
N LEU A 422 12.99 -23.89 17.26
CA LEU A 422 12.80 -22.46 17.47
C LEU A 422 11.91 -22.17 18.69
N ILE A 423 10.84 -22.96 18.87
CA ILE A 423 9.94 -22.85 20.01
C ILE A 423 10.68 -23.18 21.31
N ASP A 424 11.47 -24.26 21.33
CA ASP A 424 12.26 -24.65 22.50
C ASP A 424 13.30 -23.57 22.85
N LEU A 425 13.91 -22.92 21.86
CA LEU A 425 14.78 -21.75 22.08
C LEU A 425 14.02 -20.56 22.69
N TRP A 426 12.80 -20.27 22.24
CA TRP A 426 11.98 -19.20 22.83
C TRP A 426 11.54 -19.49 24.27
N ILE A 427 11.28 -20.77 24.59
CA ILE A 427 10.99 -21.22 25.96
C ILE A 427 12.23 -20.98 26.82
N GLY A 428 13.40 -21.46 26.40
CA GLY A 428 14.66 -21.28 27.14
C GLY A 428 15.08 -19.82 27.30
N GLU A 429 14.72 -18.96 26.34
CA GLU A 429 14.98 -17.52 26.43
C GLU A 429 14.10 -16.83 27.50
N GLY A 430 13.01 -17.48 27.89
CA GLY A 430 12.05 -16.99 28.88
C GLY A 430 10.86 -16.24 28.29
N PHE A 431 10.64 -16.28 26.98
CA PHE A 431 9.51 -15.58 26.35
C PHE A 431 8.15 -16.20 26.73
N MET A 432 8.17 -17.42 27.27
CA MET A 432 7.00 -18.22 27.61
C MET A 432 6.92 -18.53 29.12
N ASP A 433 7.68 -17.84 29.98
CA ASP A 433 7.74 -18.08 31.43
C ASP A 433 6.40 -17.94 32.17
N LYS A 434 5.39 -17.34 31.52
CA LYS A 434 4.02 -17.25 32.06
C LYS A 434 3.30 -18.61 32.11
N PHE A 435 3.77 -19.60 31.37
CA PHE A 435 3.20 -20.94 31.34
C PHE A 435 3.98 -21.87 32.28
N VAL A 436 3.27 -22.55 33.16
CA VAL A 436 3.87 -23.55 34.06
C VAL A 436 4.10 -24.87 33.32
N ASP A 437 3.23 -25.19 32.37
CA ASP A 437 3.30 -26.39 31.56
C ASP A 437 4.01 -26.16 30.21
N ILE A 438 4.91 -27.07 29.87
CA ILE A 438 5.69 -27.00 28.63
C ILE A 438 4.83 -27.26 27.39
N TYR A 439 3.76 -28.07 27.51
CA TYR A 439 2.87 -28.31 26.37
C TYR A 439 2.06 -27.06 26.04
N GLU A 440 1.56 -26.36 27.06
CA GLU A 440 0.95 -25.03 26.89
C GLU A 440 1.92 -24.02 26.27
N ALA A 441 3.17 -23.96 26.74
CA ALA A 441 4.20 -23.10 26.17
C ALA A 441 4.44 -23.42 24.68
N ARG A 442 4.59 -24.70 24.32
CA ARG A 442 4.78 -25.13 22.93
C ARG A 442 3.59 -24.82 22.04
N ASN A 443 2.37 -25.03 22.52
CA ASN A 443 1.15 -24.67 21.79
C ASN A 443 1.11 -23.15 21.53
N GLN A 444 1.49 -22.33 22.52
CA GLN A 444 1.60 -20.88 22.31
C GLN A 444 2.68 -20.53 21.27
N GLY A 445 3.81 -21.24 21.28
CA GLY A 445 4.85 -21.11 20.26
C GLY A 445 4.35 -21.36 18.84
N GLU A 446 3.58 -22.45 18.65
CA GLU A 446 2.96 -22.77 17.36
C GLU A 446 1.97 -21.68 16.90
N GLU A 447 1.18 -21.13 17.83
CA GLU A 447 0.29 -20.00 17.52
C GLU A 447 1.05 -18.74 17.10
N ILE A 448 2.18 -18.44 17.75
CA ILE A 448 3.06 -17.32 17.40
C ILE A 448 3.63 -17.54 16.00
N ILE A 449 4.15 -18.73 15.69
CA ILE A 449 4.66 -19.08 14.35
C ILE A 449 3.59 -18.89 13.30
N ARG A 450 2.37 -19.38 13.55
CA ARG A 450 1.22 -19.20 12.67
C ARG A 450 0.91 -17.71 12.46
N SER A 451 0.90 -16.91 13.52
CA SER A 451 0.65 -15.46 13.44
C SER A 451 1.71 -14.75 12.59
N LEU A 452 3.00 -15.07 12.79
CA LEU A 452 4.10 -14.51 12.01
C LEU A 452 4.05 -14.90 10.53
N LYS A 453 3.64 -16.15 10.22
CA LYS A 453 3.40 -16.60 8.84
C LYS A 453 2.24 -15.84 8.19
N LEU A 454 1.11 -15.70 8.90
CA LEU A 454 -0.06 -14.94 8.41
C LEU A 454 0.29 -13.46 8.19
N ALA A 455 1.11 -12.85 9.04
CA ALA A 455 1.61 -11.49 8.86
C ALA A 455 2.68 -11.35 7.75
N CYS A 456 3.00 -12.44 7.04
CA CYS A 456 4.05 -12.54 6.04
C CYS A 456 5.44 -12.11 6.57
N LEU A 457 5.70 -12.26 7.86
CA LEU A 457 7.01 -11.97 8.48
C LEU A 457 7.90 -13.23 8.52
N LEU A 458 7.29 -14.41 8.48
CA LEU A 458 7.94 -15.69 8.26
C LEU A 458 7.32 -16.40 7.06
N GLU A 459 8.13 -17.18 6.36
CA GLU A 459 7.74 -18.02 5.24
C GLU A 459 7.67 -19.49 5.70
N GLY A 460 6.77 -20.27 5.09
CA GLY A 460 6.79 -21.73 5.22
C GLY A 460 8.03 -22.30 4.52
N GLY A 461 8.63 -23.33 5.11
CA GLY A 461 9.71 -24.08 4.48
C GLY A 461 9.19 -25.14 3.49
N VAL A 462 10.10 -26.01 3.05
CA VAL A 462 9.76 -27.12 2.13
C VAL A 462 8.89 -28.16 2.83
N SER A 463 9.09 -28.34 4.14
CA SER A 463 8.21 -29.13 5.00
C SER A 463 7.36 -28.20 5.87
N GLU A 464 6.18 -28.68 6.26
CA GLU A 464 5.28 -27.95 7.16
C GLU A 464 5.93 -27.63 8.52
N HIS A 465 6.89 -28.46 8.95
CA HIS A 465 7.65 -28.33 10.20
C HIS A 465 8.83 -27.35 10.12
N THR A 466 9.02 -26.66 9.00
CA THR A 466 10.10 -25.68 8.83
C THR A 466 9.56 -24.30 8.48
N CYS A 467 10.31 -23.27 8.86
CA CYS A 467 10.07 -21.89 8.47
C CYS A 467 11.38 -21.19 8.10
N LYS A 468 11.26 -20.03 7.46
CA LYS A 468 12.39 -19.17 7.10
C LYS A 468 11.99 -17.70 7.24
N MET A 469 12.95 -16.85 7.57
CA MET A 469 12.80 -15.40 7.48
C MET A 469 13.40 -14.88 6.18
N HIS A 470 12.68 -14.04 5.45
CA HIS A 470 13.22 -13.39 4.26
C HIS A 470 14.36 -12.44 4.65
N ASP A 471 15.46 -12.43 3.89
CA ASP A 471 16.70 -11.75 4.29
C ASP A 471 16.52 -10.25 4.59
N VAL A 472 15.80 -9.51 3.74
CA VAL A 472 15.52 -8.08 4.03
C VAL A 472 14.62 -7.88 5.27
N ILE A 473 13.76 -8.85 5.62
CA ILE A 473 12.96 -8.84 6.86
C ILE A 473 13.87 -9.14 8.06
N ARG A 474 14.83 -10.06 7.89
CA ARG A 474 15.86 -10.35 8.89
C ARG A 474 16.75 -9.14 9.15
N ASP A 475 17.17 -8.42 8.11
CA ASP A 475 17.96 -7.19 8.26
C ASP A 475 17.20 -6.12 9.03
N MET A 476 15.90 -5.98 8.75
CA MET A 476 15.02 -5.10 9.52
C MET A 476 14.92 -5.57 10.99
N ALA A 477 14.79 -6.86 11.25
CA ALA A 477 14.73 -7.40 12.62
C ALA A 477 16.04 -7.16 13.40
N LEU A 478 17.19 -7.30 12.75
CA LEU A 478 18.50 -6.96 13.33
C LEU A 478 18.60 -5.45 13.61
N TRP A 479 18.13 -4.61 12.69
CA TRP A 479 18.06 -3.15 12.87
C TRP A 479 17.17 -2.76 14.06
N LEU A 480 16.00 -3.38 14.21
CA LEU A 480 15.11 -3.17 15.36
C LEU A 480 15.73 -3.63 16.68
N SER A 481 16.48 -4.73 16.66
CA SER A 481 17.16 -5.29 17.84
C SER A 481 18.32 -4.42 18.34
N CYS A 482 18.80 -3.50 17.52
CA CYS A 482 19.88 -2.54 17.85
C CYS A 482 19.32 -1.13 18.11
N ASP A 483 18.12 -1.01 18.71
CA ASP A 483 17.47 0.28 19.03
C ASP A 483 17.49 1.28 17.84
N TYR A 484 17.04 0.83 16.65
CA TYR A 484 17.01 1.62 15.41
C TYR A 484 18.40 2.00 14.85
N GLY A 485 19.45 1.31 15.29
CA GLY A 485 20.82 1.50 14.83
C GLY A 485 21.66 2.46 15.69
N GLU A 486 21.17 2.83 16.87
CA GLU A 486 22.03 3.36 17.92
C GLU A 486 23.01 2.25 18.37
N GLU A 487 24.29 2.55 18.56
CA GLU A 487 25.43 1.60 18.56
C GLU A 487 25.44 0.48 19.64
N LYS A 488 24.32 0.24 20.34
CA LYS A 488 24.11 -0.81 21.33
C LYS A 488 23.64 -2.10 20.65
N HIS A 489 24.54 -2.78 19.97
CA HIS A 489 24.26 -4.07 19.36
C HIS A 489 24.03 -5.15 20.43
N LYS A 490 22.76 -5.47 20.70
CA LYS A 490 22.37 -6.52 21.68
C LYS A 490 22.43 -7.93 21.10
N SER A 491 22.41 -8.07 19.77
CA SER A 491 22.40 -9.35 19.07
C SER A 491 23.46 -9.38 17.96
N PHE A 492 24.21 -10.47 17.86
CA PHE A 492 25.22 -10.69 16.81
C PHE A 492 25.01 -12.04 16.14
N VAL A 493 25.15 -12.05 14.81
CA VAL A 493 25.04 -13.27 13.99
C VAL A 493 26.21 -13.32 13.03
N LEU A 494 26.97 -14.41 13.07
CA LEU A 494 28.07 -14.69 12.14
C LEU A 494 27.81 -16.02 11.45
N ASP A 495 27.79 -16.00 10.11
CA ASP A 495 27.54 -17.16 9.25
C ASP A 495 28.66 -17.41 8.22
N HIS A 496 29.89 -17.03 8.57
CA HIS A 496 31.04 -17.23 7.69
C HIS A 496 32.14 -17.97 8.45
N GLY A 497 32.73 -18.99 7.82
CA GLY A 497 33.88 -19.74 8.36
C GLY A 497 35.19 -18.94 8.41
N GLN A 498 35.11 -17.60 8.48
CA GLN A 498 36.26 -16.72 8.68
C GLN A 498 36.63 -16.70 10.17
N LEU A 499 37.90 -16.39 10.46
CA LEU A 499 38.37 -16.23 11.83
C LEU A 499 37.62 -15.07 12.50
N ILE A 500 37.16 -15.29 13.74
CA ILE A 500 36.65 -14.22 14.60
C ILE A 500 37.82 -13.27 14.87
N GLU A 501 37.75 -12.05 14.36
CA GLU A 501 38.81 -11.06 14.57
C GLU A 501 38.75 -10.45 15.98
N ALA A 502 39.91 -10.09 16.54
CA ALA A 502 39.99 -9.54 17.89
C ALA A 502 39.24 -8.21 18.09
N TYR A 503 38.93 -7.47 17.01
CA TYR A 503 38.12 -6.26 17.10
C TYR A 503 36.61 -6.55 17.22
N GLU A 504 36.15 -7.74 16.79
CA GLU A 504 34.74 -8.16 16.88
C GLU A 504 34.39 -8.53 18.31
N THR A 505 35.32 -9.19 19.00
CA THR A 505 35.15 -9.61 20.39
C THR A 505 34.99 -8.43 21.36
N VAL A 506 35.59 -7.26 21.05
CA VAL A 506 35.39 -6.02 21.84
C VAL A 506 33.95 -5.53 21.77
N LYS A 507 33.29 -5.65 20.61
CA LYS A 507 31.89 -5.23 20.41
C LYS A 507 30.89 -6.12 21.14
N TRP A 508 31.28 -7.36 21.43
CA TRP A 508 30.40 -8.36 22.03
C TRP A 508 30.29 -8.27 23.55
N LYS A 509 31.07 -7.41 24.22
CA LYS A 509 31.02 -7.26 25.69
C LYS A 509 29.61 -6.93 26.22
N GLU A 510 28.84 -6.18 25.44
CA GLU A 510 27.46 -5.79 25.78
C GLU A 510 26.40 -6.67 25.10
N ALA A 511 26.83 -7.71 24.36
CA ALA A 511 25.91 -8.61 23.66
C ALA A 511 25.01 -9.36 24.66
N GLN A 512 23.73 -9.44 24.33
CA GLN A 512 22.77 -10.31 24.99
C GLN A 512 22.60 -11.63 24.25
N ARG A 513 22.80 -11.63 22.92
CA ARG A 513 22.62 -12.80 22.06
C ARG A 513 23.75 -12.90 21.04
N ILE A 514 24.35 -14.07 20.94
CA ILE A 514 25.40 -14.36 19.96
C ILE A 514 25.01 -15.66 19.25
N SER A 515 25.02 -15.65 17.92
CA SER A 515 24.79 -16.82 17.07
C SER A 515 25.95 -16.99 16.11
N LEU A 516 26.67 -18.10 16.23
CA LEU A 516 27.87 -18.44 15.48
C LEU A 516 27.62 -19.72 14.69
N TRP A 517 27.78 -19.63 13.37
CA TRP A 517 27.58 -20.74 12.45
C TRP A 517 28.87 -20.99 11.68
N TYR A 518 29.22 -22.28 11.53
CA TYR A 518 30.41 -22.71 10.77
C TYR A 518 31.75 -22.10 11.24
N SER A 519 31.81 -21.57 12.47
CA SER A 519 32.99 -20.87 13.00
C SER A 519 34.01 -21.84 13.62
N ASN A 520 35.31 -21.52 13.51
CA ASN A 520 36.38 -22.23 14.23
C ASN A 520 36.72 -21.50 15.54
N ILE A 521 36.20 -22.01 16.65
CA ILE A 521 36.37 -21.39 17.97
C ILE A 521 37.78 -21.57 18.55
N ASN A 522 38.52 -22.59 18.12
CA ASN A 522 39.80 -22.97 18.72
C ASN A 522 40.92 -21.94 18.51
N GLU A 523 40.75 -20.99 17.58
CA GLU A 523 41.75 -19.94 17.29
C GLU A 523 41.27 -18.52 17.66
N GLY A 524 39.96 -18.26 17.74
CA GLY A 524 39.40 -16.90 17.85
C GLY A 524 38.87 -16.48 19.24
N LEU A 525 38.36 -17.41 20.06
CA LEU A 525 37.82 -17.08 21.40
C LEU A 525 38.86 -17.14 22.53
N SER A 526 40.12 -17.39 22.19
CA SER A 526 41.26 -17.45 23.11
C SER A 526 41.62 -16.09 23.74
N LEU A 527 41.02 -14.99 23.28
CA LEU A 527 41.22 -13.62 23.79
C LEU A 527 39.91 -13.12 24.43
N SER A 528 39.66 -13.50 25.68
CA SER A 528 38.40 -13.32 26.42
C SER A 528 37.92 -11.87 26.59
N PRO A 529 36.81 -11.44 25.97
CA PRO A 529 35.93 -10.43 26.55
C PRO A 529 35.01 -11.14 27.57
N CYS A 530 34.84 -10.56 28.76
CA CYS A 530 33.79 -11.01 29.67
C CYS A 530 32.41 -10.70 29.06
N PHE A 531 31.64 -11.72 28.70
CA PHE A 531 30.28 -11.59 28.17
C PHE A 531 29.25 -11.54 29.31
N LEU A 532 29.31 -10.46 30.10
CA LEU A 532 28.55 -10.36 31.35
C LEU A 532 27.03 -10.32 31.19
N ASN A 533 26.54 -9.95 29.99
CA ASN A 533 25.11 -9.79 29.69
C ASN A 533 24.56 -10.89 28.77
N LEU A 534 25.38 -11.86 28.38
CA LEU A 534 25.03 -12.85 27.37
C LEU A 534 24.01 -13.85 27.93
N ARG A 535 22.82 -13.86 27.33
CA ARG A 535 21.71 -14.77 27.64
C ARG A 535 21.61 -15.92 26.66
N THR A 536 21.89 -15.66 25.38
CA THR A 536 21.81 -16.66 24.32
C THR A 536 23.18 -16.86 23.68
N LEU A 537 23.64 -18.11 23.62
CA LEU A 537 24.74 -18.51 22.76
C LEU A 537 24.28 -19.67 21.86
N ILE A 538 24.17 -19.40 20.56
CA ILE A 538 23.95 -20.43 19.53
C ILE A 538 25.28 -20.66 18.83
N LEU A 539 25.69 -21.92 18.78
CA LEU A 539 26.95 -22.35 18.22
C LEU A 539 26.75 -23.65 17.47
N ARG A 540 26.42 -23.55 16.18
CA ARG A 540 25.99 -24.68 15.35
C ARG A 540 26.95 -24.91 14.18
N ASN A 541 27.09 -26.18 13.80
CA ASN A 541 27.93 -26.61 12.66
C ASN A 541 29.39 -26.11 12.74
N SER A 542 29.89 -25.88 13.95
CA SER A 542 31.26 -25.48 14.21
C SER A 542 32.14 -26.72 14.34
N ASN A 543 33.30 -26.70 13.69
CA ASN A 543 34.22 -27.83 13.72
C ASN A 543 35.02 -27.88 15.04
N MET A 544 34.34 -28.21 16.14
CA MET A 544 34.91 -28.26 17.48
C MET A 544 34.91 -29.68 18.02
N LYS A 545 35.97 -30.04 18.75
CA LYS A 545 36.09 -31.32 19.45
C LYS A 545 35.78 -31.21 20.94
N SER A 546 36.13 -30.07 21.53
CA SER A 546 35.88 -29.70 22.91
C SER A 546 35.75 -28.17 22.99
N LEU A 547 35.18 -27.68 24.09
CA LEU A 547 35.22 -26.26 24.44
C LEU A 547 36.45 -25.99 25.32
N PRO A 548 37.08 -24.79 25.23
CA PRO A 548 38.20 -24.43 26.10
C PRO A 548 37.86 -24.53 27.60
N ILE A 549 38.84 -24.88 28.43
CA ILE A 549 38.68 -24.82 29.89
C ILE A 549 38.42 -23.36 30.29
N GLY A 550 37.48 -23.14 31.20
CA GLY A 550 37.07 -21.80 31.62
C GLY A 550 36.15 -21.06 30.64
N PHE A 551 35.71 -21.69 29.54
CA PHE A 551 34.83 -21.05 28.54
C PHE A 551 33.58 -20.40 29.15
N PHE A 552 32.93 -21.08 30.09
CA PHE A 552 31.70 -20.60 30.74
C PHE A 552 31.91 -19.57 31.85
N GLN A 553 33.15 -19.37 32.32
CA GLN A 553 33.42 -18.42 33.42
C GLN A 553 33.07 -16.97 33.05
N PHE A 554 32.98 -16.69 31.75
CA PHE A 554 32.76 -15.35 31.21
C PHE A 554 31.30 -15.10 30.80
N MET A 555 30.37 -16.01 31.09
CA MET A 555 28.96 -15.95 30.66
C MET A 555 27.99 -16.29 31.82
N PRO A 556 28.05 -15.56 32.95
CA PRO A 556 27.37 -15.99 34.18
C PRO A 556 25.84 -15.99 34.12
N VAL A 557 25.24 -15.27 33.17
CA VAL A 557 23.78 -15.08 33.05
C VAL A 557 23.17 -15.79 31.83
N ILE A 558 23.90 -16.73 31.24
CA ILE A 558 23.43 -17.49 30.08
C ILE A 558 22.19 -18.32 30.44
N ARG A 559 21.13 -18.20 29.62
CA ARG A 559 19.88 -18.96 29.73
C ARG A 559 19.74 -20.02 28.65
N VAL A 560 20.23 -19.71 27.45
CA VAL A 560 20.13 -20.56 26.26
C VAL A 560 21.54 -20.88 25.76
N LEU A 561 21.88 -22.16 25.75
CA LEU A 561 23.11 -22.68 25.16
C LEU A 561 22.78 -23.74 24.12
N ASP A 562 22.97 -23.41 22.85
CA ASP A 562 22.73 -24.32 21.74
C ASP A 562 24.05 -24.72 21.09
N LEU A 563 24.44 -25.97 21.30
CA LEU A 563 25.64 -26.60 20.74
C LEU A 563 25.28 -27.67 19.71
N SER A 564 24.06 -27.63 19.18
CA SER A 564 23.57 -28.68 18.28
C SER A 564 24.34 -28.70 16.95
N TYR A 565 24.26 -29.84 16.26
CA TYR A 565 24.94 -30.08 14.97
C TYR A 565 26.47 -30.00 15.02
N ASN A 566 27.08 -30.12 16.21
CA ASN A 566 28.53 -30.26 16.37
C ASN A 566 28.91 -31.74 16.57
N ALA A 567 28.90 -32.54 15.50
CA ALA A 567 29.08 -33.99 15.58
C ALA A 567 30.41 -34.44 16.22
N ASN A 568 31.45 -33.60 16.14
CA ASN A 568 32.78 -33.88 16.70
C ASN A 568 32.90 -33.50 18.20
N LEU A 569 31.93 -32.79 18.75
CA LEU A 569 31.92 -32.39 20.16
C LEU A 569 31.52 -33.60 21.00
N VAL A 570 32.45 -34.11 21.81
CA VAL A 570 32.27 -35.36 22.59
C VAL A 570 32.21 -35.16 24.09
N GLU A 571 32.67 -34.01 24.58
CA GLU A 571 32.71 -33.66 26.00
C GLU A 571 32.41 -32.18 26.20
N LEU A 572 31.87 -31.84 27.38
CA LEU A 572 31.70 -30.47 27.82
C LEU A 572 32.55 -30.20 29.08
N PRO A 573 33.10 -28.99 29.24
CA PRO A 573 33.74 -28.58 30.47
C PRO A 573 32.78 -28.68 31.67
N LEU A 574 33.25 -29.21 32.81
CA LEU A 574 32.44 -29.38 34.04
C LEU A 574 31.92 -28.05 34.60
N GLU A 575 32.50 -26.92 34.20
CA GLU A 575 32.03 -25.59 34.56
C GLU A 575 30.59 -25.31 34.11
N ILE A 576 30.05 -26.07 33.14
CA ILE A 576 28.65 -25.95 32.72
C ILE A 576 27.67 -26.15 33.89
N CYS A 577 28.01 -27.02 34.86
CA CYS A 577 27.21 -27.27 36.05
C CYS A 577 27.13 -26.07 37.00
N ARG A 578 27.99 -25.04 36.81
CA ARG A 578 27.98 -23.79 37.60
C ARG A 578 27.09 -22.71 37.00
N LEU A 579 26.49 -22.96 35.84
CA LEU A 579 25.58 -22.01 35.20
C LEU A 579 24.21 -22.09 35.87
N GLU A 580 23.97 -21.21 36.84
CA GLU A 580 22.72 -21.16 37.61
C GLU A 580 21.54 -20.60 36.81
N SER A 581 21.81 -19.77 35.81
CA SER A 581 20.78 -19.16 34.95
C SER A 581 20.43 -19.99 33.73
N LEU A 582 21.17 -21.09 33.46
CA LEU A 582 20.94 -21.89 32.25
C LEU A 582 19.60 -22.60 32.36
N GLU A 583 18.74 -22.42 31.37
CA GLU A 583 17.40 -23.00 31.31
C GLU A 583 17.25 -23.99 30.16
N PHE A 584 17.93 -23.73 29.04
CA PHE A 584 17.90 -24.60 27.87
C PHE A 584 19.29 -24.94 27.34
N LEU A 585 19.54 -26.24 27.19
CA LEU A 585 20.77 -26.80 26.64
C LEU A 585 20.45 -27.73 25.46
N ASN A 586 20.86 -27.34 24.25
CA ASN A 586 20.67 -28.17 23.06
C ASN A 586 21.98 -28.88 22.67
N LEU A 587 21.98 -30.21 22.78
CA LEU A 587 23.08 -31.10 22.40
C LEU A 587 22.69 -32.02 21.24
N ALA A 588 21.59 -31.72 20.55
CA ALA A 588 21.13 -32.53 19.42
C ALA A 588 22.23 -32.67 18.36
N ARG A 589 22.47 -33.91 17.91
CA ARG A 589 23.49 -34.23 16.89
C ARG A 589 24.92 -33.84 17.30
N THR A 590 25.23 -33.90 18.59
CA THR A 590 26.60 -33.91 19.11
C THR A 590 27.04 -35.35 19.43
N GLY A 591 28.34 -35.55 19.68
CA GLY A 591 28.90 -36.79 20.23
C GLY A 591 28.92 -36.84 21.76
N VAL A 592 28.38 -35.83 22.44
CA VAL A 592 28.37 -35.74 23.91
C VAL A 592 27.44 -36.81 24.49
N GLY A 593 27.95 -37.62 25.42
CA GLY A 593 27.14 -38.57 26.17
C GLY A 593 26.45 -37.91 27.36
N VAL A 594 25.16 -38.17 27.58
CA VAL A 594 24.37 -37.64 28.71
C VAL A 594 25.02 -37.96 30.07
N LEU A 595 25.69 -39.10 30.18
CA LEU A 595 26.43 -39.54 31.38
C LEU A 595 27.69 -38.71 31.70
N ALA A 596 28.13 -37.84 30.80
CA ALA A 596 29.36 -37.06 30.96
C ALA A 596 29.16 -35.75 31.74
N ILE A 597 27.92 -35.39 32.09
CA ILE A 597 27.60 -34.11 32.74
C ILE A 597 26.80 -34.39 34.03
N PRO A 598 27.38 -34.14 35.21
CA PRO A 598 26.67 -34.23 36.49
C PRO A 598 25.50 -33.22 36.58
N GLU A 599 24.43 -33.57 37.30
CA GLU A 599 23.31 -32.66 37.63
C GLU A 599 22.53 -32.11 36.42
N LEU A 600 22.46 -32.91 35.35
CA LEU A 600 21.77 -32.54 34.10
C LEU A 600 20.25 -32.33 34.28
N ASP A 601 19.70 -32.84 35.38
CA ASP A 601 18.31 -32.72 35.79
C ASP A 601 17.87 -31.30 36.15
N LYS A 602 18.82 -30.36 36.24
CA LYS A 602 18.53 -28.94 36.45
C LYS A 602 18.06 -28.21 35.18
N TYR A 603 18.26 -28.79 34.00
CA TYR A 603 18.15 -28.10 32.71
C TYR A 603 17.11 -28.74 31.79
N HIS A 604 16.47 -27.96 30.91
CA HIS A 604 15.76 -28.53 29.76
C HIS A 604 16.78 -28.92 28.70
N VAL A 605 16.90 -30.23 28.42
CA VAL A 605 17.94 -30.76 27.52
C VAL A 605 17.34 -31.50 26.34
N THR A 606 17.78 -31.11 25.15
CA THR A 606 17.45 -31.79 23.88
C THR A 606 18.68 -32.56 23.37
N TYR A 607 18.54 -33.86 23.08
CA TYR A 607 19.64 -34.69 22.58
C TYR A 607 19.19 -35.77 21.58
N ASN A 608 20.16 -36.47 20.96
CA ASN A 608 19.88 -37.55 20.01
C ASN A 608 19.82 -38.93 20.71
N PRO A 609 18.66 -39.62 20.77
CA PRO A 609 18.52 -40.94 21.36
C PRO A 609 19.30 -42.05 20.63
N SER A 610 19.74 -41.81 19.38
CA SER A 610 20.51 -42.77 18.58
C SER A 610 21.96 -42.95 19.05
N CYS A 611 22.41 -42.19 20.05
CA CYS A 611 23.75 -42.33 20.61
C CYS A 611 23.81 -43.64 21.42
N SER A 612 24.56 -44.63 20.92
CA SER A 612 24.64 -46.02 21.42
C SER A 612 25.16 -46.22 22.86
N LYS A 613 25.26 -45.15 23.64
CA LYS A 613 25.67 -45.16 25.06
C LYS A 613 24.52 -44.90 26.05
N ILE A 614 23.26 -44.85 25.59
CA ILE A 614 22.10 -44.36 26.38
C ILE A 614 21.10 -45.50 26.75
N SER A 615 21.46 -46.77 26.65
CA SER A 615 20.51 -47.88 26.93
C SER A 615 20.20 -48.14 28.41
N HIS A 616 20.82 -47.45 29.37
CA HIS A 616 20.75 -47.81 30.80
C HIS A 616 20.08 -46.79 31.74
N LEU A 617 19.50 -45.70 31.23
CA LEU A 617 18.83 -44.68 32.07
C LEU A 617 17.32 -44.54 31.83
N LEU A 618 16.71 -45.44 31.06
CA LEU A 618 15.26 -45.41 30.77
C LEU A 618 14.37 -45.82 31.96
N ASP A 619 14.93 -46.19 33.11
CA ASP A 619 14.15 -46.74 34.25
C ASP A 619 13.88 -45.76 35.41
N ALA A 620 14.31 -44.49 35.33
CA ALA A 620 14.15 -43.53 36.45
C ALA A 620 13.53 -42.15 36.10
N ALA A 621 13.27 -41.87 34.82
CA ALA A 621 12.43 -40.74 34.41
C ALA A 621 11.14 -41.31 33.83
N GLU A 622 9.98 -40.66 34.00
CA GLU A 622 8.76 -41.05 33.27
C GLU A 622 9.00 -40.92 31.76
N VAL A 623 9.46 -42.01 31.15
CA VAL A 623 9.62 -42.14 29.72
C VAL A 623 8.23 -42.27 29.10
N ARG A 624 7.68 -41.16 28.60
CA ARG A 624 6.66 -41.22 27.54
C ARG A 624 7.34 -40.99 26.20
N THR A 625 7.95 -42.04 25.68
CA THR A 625 8.27 -42.15 24.25
C THR A 625 6.98 -42.06 23.45
N THR A 626 6.90 -41.11 22.53
CA THR A 626 5.87 -41.05 21.49
C THR A 626 6.09 -42.19 20.49
N PHE A 627 5.49 -43.35 20.76
CA PHE A 627 5.03 -44.23 19.70
C PHE A 627 3.51 -44.34 19.87
N SER A 628 2.77 -43.73 18.95
CA SER A 628 1.37 -44.09 18.74
C SER A 628 1.33 -45.53 18.26
N ASP A 629 0.84 -46.44 19.11
CA ASP A 629 0.58 -47.83 18.77
C ASP A 629 -0.31 -47.92 17.52
N GLY A 630 0.23 -48.54 16.46
CA GLY A 630 -0.54 -48.87 15.26
C GLY A 630 0.27 -48.87 13.98
N GLN A 631 0.90 -50.02 13.68
CA GLN A 631 1.60 -50.37 12.43
C GLN A 631 2.93 -49.66 12.17
N LEU A 632 4.01 -50.43 12.24
CA LEU A 632 5.34 -50.10 11.72
C LEU A 632 5.30 -49.82 10.21
N PRO A 633 5.85 -48.69 9.74
CA PRO A 633 6.60 -48.66 8.51
C PRO A 633 8.08 -48.39 8.83
N ARG A 634 8.96 -49.15 8.18
CA ARG A 634 10.41 -48.89 8.19
C ARG A 634 10.66 -47.49 7.62
N PHE A 635 11.03 -46.54 8.46
CA PHE A 635 11.58 -45.25 8.04
C PHE A 635 12.96 -45.01 8.66
N ALA A 636 13.93 -44.73 7.80
CA ALA A 636 15.22 -44.16 8.16
C ALA A 636 15.01 -42.67 8.48
N GLY A 637 14.81 -42.34 9.76
CA GLY A 637 14.73 -40.97 10.24
C GLY A 637 15.18 -40.95 11.69
N GLY A 638 16.31 -40.29 11.97
CA GLY A 638 16.86 -40.16 13.31
C GLY A 638 15.95 -39.31 14.18
N GLY A 639 15.24 -39.93 15.12
CA GLY A 639 14.44 -39.24 16.12
C GLY A 639 15.31 -38.39 17.04
N VAL A 640 14.76 -37.27 17.51
CA VAL A 640 15.30 -36.41 18.58
C VAL A 640 14.43 -36.64 19.81
N ALA A 641 15.02 -36.70 21.00
CA ALA A 641 14.28 -36.88 22.25
C ALA A 641 14.57 -35.70 23.18
N THR A 642 13.50 -35.09 23.71
CA THR A 642 13.57 -34.01 24.70
C THR A 642 13.19 -34.58 26.06
N PHE A 643 13.96 -34.28 27.10
CA PHE A 643 13.68 -34.73 28.47
C PHE A 643 13.40 -33.54 29.36
N ASN A 644 12.35 -33.66 30.17
CA ASN A 644 12.04 -32.74 31.25
C ASN A 644 12.32 -33.43 32.57
N PHE A 645 13.23 -32.86 33.34
CA PHE A 645 13.37 -33.21 34.73
C PHE A 645 12.47 -32.27 35.52
N ALA A 646 11.46 -32.82 36.19
CA ALA A 646 10.60 -32.03 37.06
C ALA A 646 11.48 -31.38 38.14
N LYS A 647 11.36 -30.07 38.35
CA LYS A 647 11.95 -29.39 39.52
C LYS A 647 11.35 -29.99 40.78
N THR A 648 11.94 -31.05 41.31
CA THR A 648 11.68 -31.49 42.68
C THR A 648 12.24 -30.41 43.59
N HIS A 649 11.34 -29.60 44.16
CA HIS A 649 11.68 -28.79 45.32
C HIS A 649 12.11 -29.74 46.45
N CYS A 650 13.42 -29.84 46.69
CA CYS A 650 13.93 -30.33 47.97
C CYS A 650 13.61 -29.27 49.03
N ALA A 651 12.80 -29.67 50.02
CA ALA A 651 12.59 -28.94 51.27
C ALA A 651 13.84 -29.00 52.16
#